data_AF-A0A2E4SVA0-F1
#
_entry.id   AF-A0A2E4SVA0-F1
#
_cell.length_a   1.000
_cell.length_b   1.000
_cell.length_c   1.000
_cell.angle_alpha   90.00
_cell.angle_beta   90.00
_cell.angle_gamma   90.00
#
_symmetry.space_group_name_H-M   'P 1'
#
loop_
_entity.id
_entity.type
_entity.pdbx_description
1 polymer ?
#
loop_
_entity_poly.entity_id
_entity_poly.type
_entity_poly.pdbx_seq_one_letter_code
_entity_poly.pdbx_strand_id
1 'polypeptide(L)'
;MRERLRRFAVVGLVATTIDIGLAVILLGNGWDPWAADAIALGLAATVARLLHRSLTLRDDPYARWIRLRRVFVTVVVIAGLVDFGVLTVVRSLLDGLLDGDTGSWTVDLGAKLAAVVVAGAVRAVAYRAFLFRVIRREQDLPSRRPMPDAEIRVTMVIPAFREADRIGETVVRVRSELGAALGADIEVVVVDDGSPDDTAAAAEAAGADCVVRLDRNRGKGAAVRAGVAAANGRTVVFTDADLAYGPTQAAALVHKVEEGYDVVVGSRRHTDTTTLVRAGRLREVGGRLVNLTTHALLLGQYRDTQCGLKAFRSDVARPLFEASTLDGFAFDVELFHLVERWRLSLAEVPVEVENSERSTVQLLRDGIRLVVDLVRVRQRARNGDYPEAPAPEATVFEAPIFKKYDIRGQVPEEWDEDVSEAIGRGFANLVRRREPDTTAVVVGRDMRPSGVSLGEALARGITAEGLNVVDLGLASTDLVYFASGHLSAPAVVLTASHNPAGYNGMKCCLSGAAPLGYDNGLNEVEVEVQAELGVATRDNEMPVRASGTIRSLDLLDAFADHVRSFVDVDRLRPLRLVVDTANGMGGLVVPAVFDSLPFTVDHLYPDLDGTFPNHPADPIQPENLRDLQTRVLATGADLGLAFDGDADRVFLVDEQARPVSGSTTTALVARGILRREPGATVLYNLICSKAVPEVVVEEGGRAIRTRVGHTLIKQAMASEGAAFAGEHSGHYYFRDNFRADSGLIAALMVLEALSVHDGRMSDLIAPLERYAASGELNAEVDDSSKVIERVAGHFGRVAPEAVQDRLDGLTVDFGDWWFNLRPSNTEPLLRLNVEAVDRETCALRVDQVRNLF
;
A
#
# COMPACT_ATOMS: atom_id res chain seq x y z
N MET A 1 6.04 5.56 19.57
CA MET A 1 5.90 6.99 19.97
C MET A 1 6.97 7.47 20.96
N ARG A 2 7.17 6.82 22.12
CA ARG A 2 8.19 7.25 23.11
C ARG A 2 9.60 7.31 22.52
N GLU A 3 9.97 6.33 21.71
CA GLU A 3 11.28 6.30 21.04
C GLU A 3 11.43 7.41 20.00
N ARG A 4 10.37 7.72 19.24
CA ARG A 4 10.33 8.85 18.30
C ARG A 4 10.55 10.17 19.03
N LEU A 5 9.79 10.42 20.10
CA LEU A 5 9.95 11.62 20.93
C LEU A 5 11.37 11.75 21.53
N ARG A 6 12.00 10.62 21.91
CA ARG A 6 13.39 10.61 22.35
C ARG A 6 14.36 11.01 21.24
N ARG A 7 14.25 10.42 20.04
CA ARG A 7 15.10 10.77 18.88
C ARG A 7 14.93 12.24 18.48
N PHE A 8 13.70 12.76 18.48
CA PHE A 8 13.41 14.17 18.25
C PHE A 8 13.99 15.09 19.33
N ALA A 9 13.85 14.72 20.60
CA ALA A 9 14.42 15.47 21.71
C ALA A 9 15.95 15.52 21.65
N VAL A 10 16.61 14.44 21.22
CA VAL A 10 18.07 14.39 21.02
C VAL A 10 18.50 15.37 19.93
N VAL A 11 17.86 15.37 18.76
CA VAL A 11 18.20 16.33 17.69
C VAL A 11 17.96 17.78 18.14
N GLY A 12 16.85 18.03 18.84
CA GLY A 12 16.55 19.35 19.40
C GLY A 12 17.58 19.82 20.44
N LEU A 13 18.05 18.92 21.31
CA LEU A 13 19.06 19.21 22.32
C LEU A 13 20.41 19.54 21.68
N VAL A 14 20.84 18.77 20.67
CA VAL A 14 22.10 19.03 19.95
C VAL A 14 22.04 20.36 19.22
N ALA A 15 20.95 20.65 18.51
CA ALA A 15 20.77 21.93 17.81
C ALA A 15 20.81 23.11 18.79
N THR A 16 20.16 22.98 19.95
CA THR A 16 20.14 24.00 21.02
C THR A 16 21.52 24.20 21.63
N THR A 17 22.29 23.13 21.81
CA THR A 17 23.66 23.19 22.34
C THR A 17 24.59 23.93 21.38
N ILE A 18 24.44 23.71 20.07
CA ILE A 18 25.21 24.40 19.03
C ILE A 18 24.85 25.89 18.99
N ASP A 19 23.56 26.21 19.06
CA ASP A 19 23.06 27.59 19.07
C ASP A 19 23.64 28.40 20.25
N ILE A 20 23.48 27.90 21.48
CA ILE A 20 24.02 28.56 22.68
C ILE A 20 25.56 28.60 22.64
N GLY A 21 26.20 27.48 22.29
CA GLY A 21 27.66 27.38 22.29
C GLY A 21 28.32 28.34 21.30
N LEU A 22 27.77 28.47 20.10
CA LEU A 22 28.28 29.41 19.10
C LEU A 22 28.00 30.86 19.49
N ALA A 23 26.81 31.15 20.04
CA ALA A 23 26.49 32.48 20.54
C ALA A 23 27.46 32.93 21.65
N VAL A 24 27.80 32.06 22.60
CA VAL A 24 28.80 32.35 23.65
C VAL A 24 30.16 32.71 23.05
N ILE A 25 30.63 31.94 22.06
CA ILE A 25 31.92 32.17 21.39
C ILE A 25 31.89 33.52 20.66
N LEU A 26 30.85 33.80 19.88
CA LEU A 26 30.77 35.01 19.07
C LEU A 26 30.64 36.27 19.94
N LEU A 27 29.74 36.25 20.94
CA LEU A 27 29.56 37.34 21.89
C LEU A 27 30.84 37.59 22.72
N GLY A 28 31.52 36.54 23.17
CA GLY A 28 32.80 36.65 23.89
C GLY A 28 33.94 37.25 23.05
N ASN A 29 33.81 37.21 21.71
CA ASN A 29 34.74 37.86 20.78
C ASN A 29 34.26 39.25 20.32
N GLY A 30 33.25 39.84 20.98
CA GLY A 30 32.78 41.19 20.72
C GLY A 30 31.92 41.33 19.46
N TRP A 31 31.34 40.23 18.96
CA TRP A 31 30.42 40.29 17.83
C TRP A 31 29.12 40.97 18.22
N ASP A 32 28.51 41.64 17.25
CA ASP A 32 27.15 42.16 17.38
C ASP A 32 26.18 41.01 17.74
N PRO A 33 25.31 41.20 18.73
CA PRO A 33 24.47 40.15 19.30
C PRO A 33 23.40 39.64 18.32
N TRP A 34 22.90 40.48 17.42
CA TRP A 34 21.97 40.05 16.37
C TRP A 34 22.71 39.28 15.27
N ALA A 35 23.93 39.69 14.94
CA ALA A 35 24.78 38.95 14.00
C ALA A 35 25.22 37.59 14.57
N ALA A 36 25.60 37.55 15.85
CA ALA A 36 25.96 36.32 16.56
C ALA A 36 24.78 35.33 16.61
N ASP A 37 23.59 35.83 16.90
CA ASP A 37 22.35 35.06 16.93
C ASP A 37 21.98 34.46 15.55
N ALA A 38 22.04 35.28 14.50
CA ALA A 38 21.73 34.83 13.14
C ALA A 38 22.67 33.71 12.65
N ILE A 39 23.97 33.82 12.94
CA ILE A 39 24.98 32.82 12.56
C ILE A 39 24.78 31.52 13.37
N ALA A 40 24.52 31.64 14.68
CA ALA A 40 24.25 30.51 15.57
C ALA A 40 23.01 29.71 15.15
N LEU A 41 21.90 30.40 14.87
CA LEU A 41 20.67 29.79 14.38
C LEU A 41 20.85 29.11 13.02
N GLY A 42 21.59 29.74 12.10
CA GLY A 42 21.88 29.18 10.77
C GLY A 42 22.68 27.87 10.83
N LEU A 43 23.71 27.81 11.68
CA LEU A 43 24.50 26.60 11.87
C LEU A 43 23.68 25.50 12.58
N ALA A 44 22.97 25.86 13.66
CA ALA A 44 22.11 24.94 14.39
C ALA A 44 21.04 24.31 13.49
N ALA A 45 20.40 25.10 12.61
CA ALA A 45 19.43 24.61 11.64
C ALA A 45 20.05 23.65 10.60
N THR A 46 21.25 23.95 10.13
CA THR A 46 21.97 23.11 9.16
C THR A 46 22.33 21.76 9.77
N VAL A 47 22.87 21.76 10.98
CA VAL A 47 23.21 20.53 11.72
C VAL A 47 21.95 19.75 12.09
N ALA A 48 20.90 20.41 12.58
CA ALA A 48 19.60 19.78 12.85
C ALA A 48 19.04 19.07 11.60
N ARG A 49 19.19 19.66 10.41
CA ARG A 49 18.77 19.03 9.15
C ARG A 49 19.54 17.75 8.83
N LEU A 50 20.86 17.75 9.05
CA LEU A 50 21.72 16.58 8.83
C LEU A 50 21.44 15.47 9.86
N LEU A 51 21.22 15.84 11.12
CA LEU A 51 20.88 14.91 12.19
C LEU A 51 19.48 14.34 12.02
N HIS A 52 18.50 15.14 11.60
CA HIS A 52 17.20 14.59 11.23
C HIS A 52 17.35 13.61 10.07
N ARG A 53 18.19 13.88 9.07
CA ARG A 53 18.47 12.94 7.96
C ARG A 53 19.06 11.61 8.39
N SER A 54 19.90 11.58 9.41
CA SER A 54 20.64 10.38 9.83
C SER A 54 20.04 9.65 11.03
N LEU A 55 19.35 10.36 11.93
CA LEU A 55 18.81 9.80 13.19
C LEU A 55 17.28 9.70 13.19
N THR A 56 16.59 10.66 12.59
CA THR A 56 15.10 10.71 12.58
C THR A 56 14.50 10.16 11.29
N LEU A 57 15.20 10.29 10.16
CA LEU A 57 14.72 9.97 8.81
C LEU A 57 15.17 8.60 8.31
N ARG A 58 16.04 7.90 9.05
CA ARG A 58 16.69 6.68 8.52
C ARG A 58 15.67 5.58 8.20
N ASP A 59 14.56 5.47 8.93
CA ASP A 59 13.55 4.43 8.71
C ASP A 59 12.14 4.81 9.21
N ASP A 60 11.84 6.11 9.43
CA ASP A 60 10.54 6.55 10.00
C ASP A 60 9.59 7.13 8.93
N PRO A 61 8.53 6.39 8.50
CA PRO A 61 7.57 6.87 7.51
C PRO A 61 6.77 8.10 7.98
N TYR A 62 6.71 8.36 9.28
CA TYR A 62 5.95 9.46 9.87
C TYR A 62 6.76 10.76 9.99
N ALA A 63 8.09 10.70 9.85
CA ALA A 63 8.96 11.86 9.78
C ALA A 63 9.16 12.37 8.33
N ARG A 64 8.45 11.81 7.34
CA ARG A 64 8.54 12.16 5.91
C ARG A 64 8.31 13.65 5.62
N TRP A 65 7.53 14.35 6.44
CA TRP A 65 7.33 15.80 6.28
C TRP A 65 8.60 16.63 6.46
N ILE A 66 9.60 16.13 7.19
CA ILE A 66 10.91 16.79 7.31
C ILE A 66 11.69 16.68 5.98
N ARG A 67 11.37 15.69 5.13
CA ARG A 67 11.88 15.60 3.75
C ARG A 67 11.31 16.73 2.87
N LEU A 68 10.11 17.23 3.19
CA LEU A 68 9.54 18.40 2.52
C LEU A 68 10.31 19.63 2.94
N ARG A 69 11.27 20.03 2.09
CA ARG A 69 12.19 21.15 2.35
C ARG A 69 11.45 22.40 2.84
N ARG A 70 10.28 22.67 2.25
CA ARG A 70 9.42 23.81 2.60
C ARG A 70 8.95 23.77 4.06
N VAL A 71 8.46 22.63 4.55
CA VAL A 71 7.92 22.52 5.92
C VAL A 71 9.01 22.69 6.97
N PHE A 72 10.15 22.01 6.77
CA PHE A 72 11.31 22.16 7.66
C PHE A 72 11.78 23.61 7.73
N VAL A 73 11.95 24.26 6.57
CA VAL A 73 12.36 25.67 6.49
C VAL A 73 11.35 26.58 7.19
N THR A 74 10.04 26.40 6.96
CA THR A 74 9.01 27.22 7.61
C THR A 74 9.08 27.14 9.14
N VAL A 75 9.21 25.93 9.71
CA VAL A 75 9.28 25.77 11.17
C VAL A 75 10.55 26.39 11.75
N VAL A 76 11.69 26.21 11.09
CA VAL A 76 12.96 26.81 11.50
C VAL A 76 12.89 28.34 11.43
N VAL A 77 12.34 28.90 10.35
CA VAL A 77 12.21 30.35 10.17
C VAL A 77 11.28 30.95 11.24
N ILE A 78 10.12 30.36 11.50
CA ILE A 78 9.20 30.84 12.55
C ILE A 78 9.89 30.80 13.91
N ALA A 79 10.56 29.70 14.24
CA ALA A 79 11.27 29.58 15.51
C ALA A 79 12.41 30.59 15.64
N GLY A 80 13.16 30.83 14.56
CA GLY A 80 14.24 31.83 14.52
C GLY A 80 13.71 33.26 14.66
N LEU A 81 12.58 33.60 14.03
CA LEU A 81 11.94 34.91 14.20
C LEU A 81 11.46 35.14 15.63
N VAL A 82 10.93 34.11 16.30
CA VAL A 82 10.55 34.18 17.71
C VAL A 82 11.79 34.35 18.59
N ASP A 83 12.85 33.58 18.34
CA ASP A 83 14.13 33.69 19.07
C ASP A 83 14.66 35.12 18.98
N PHE A 84 14.78 35.65 17.77
CA PHE A 84 15.25 37.02 17.49
C PHE A 84 14.38 38.10 18.15
N GLY A 85 13.06 37.94 18.12
CA GLY A 85 12.12 38.87 18.75
C GLY A 85 12.24 38.86 20.28
N VAL A 86 12.35 37.68 20.90
CA VAL A 86 12.53 37.54 22.35
C VAL A 86 13.88 38.09 22.77
N LEU A 87 14.95 37.80 22.03
CA LEU A 87 16.28 38.36 22.27
C LEU A 87 16.23 39.89 22.30
N THR A 88 15.58 40.50 21.32
CA THR A 88 15.47 41.96 21.20
C THR A 88 14.67 42.58 22.36
N VAL A 89 13.53 41.99 22.73
CA VAL A 89 12.68 42.48 23.82
C VAL A 89 13.35 42.30 25.18
N VAL A 90 13.91 41.11 25.46
CA VAL A 90 14.54 40.81 26.75
C VAL A 90 15.80 41.64 26.94
N ARG A 91 16.61 41.84 25.89
CA ARG A 91 17.76 42.75 25.94
C ARG A 91 17.33 44.17 26.26
N SER A 92 16.33 44.71 25.54
CA SER A 92 15.81 46.06 25.76
C SER A 92 15.28 46.27 27.20
N LEU A 93 14.66 45.24 27.78
CA LEU A 93 14.21 45.26 29.18
C LEU A 93 15.38 45.22 30.17
N LEU A 94 16.40 44.37 29.93
CA LEU A 94 17.58 44.27 30.78
C LEU A 94 18.43 45.54 30.74
N ASP A 95 18.57 46.17 29.58
CA ASP A 95 19.25 47.45 29.40
C ASP A 95 18.58 48.57 30.20
N GLY A 96 17.24 48.57 30.28
CA GLY A 96 16.48 49.54 31.08
C GLY A 96 16.52 49.28 32.59
N LEU A 97 16.90 48.08 33.04
CA LEU A 97 16.94 47.66 34.45
C LEU A 97 18.34 47.81 35.07
N LEU A 98 19.40 47.82 34.26
CA LEU A 98 20.80 47.72 34.71
C LEU A 98 21.60 49.03 34.61
N ASP A 99 20.94 50.19 34.47
CA ASP A 99 21.54 51.53 34.63
C ASP A 99 22.89 51.74 33.91
N GLY A 100 23.00 51.27 32.66
CA GLY A 100 24.06 51.71 31.75
C GLY A 100 25.34 50.87 31.67
N ASP A 101 25.42 49.67 32.28
CA ASP A 101 26.53 48.73 31.99
C ASP A 101 26.29 47.94 30.68
N THR A 102 26.13 48.70 29.58
CA THR A 102 25.55 48.28 28.29
C THR A 102 26.48 47.49 27.38
N GLY A 103 27.60 46.97 27.90
CA GLY A 103 28.63 46.27 27.11
C GLY A 103 28.98 44.86 27.58
N SER A 104 28.38 44.38 28.68
CA SER A 104 28.72 43.06 29.19
C SER A 104 28.03 41.97 28.38
N TRP A 105 28.82 41.13 27.70
CA TRP A 105 28.37 39.94 26.98
C TRP A 105 27.53 38.97 27.84
N THR A 106 27.54 39.12 29.17
CA THR A 106 26.69 38.36 30.10
C THR A 106 25.21 38.75 30.01
N VAL A 107 24.91 40.02 29.73
CA VAL A 107 23.52 40.50 29.51
C VAL A 107 22.98 39.93 28.21
N ASP A 108 23.81 39.94 27.16
CA ASP A 108 23.50 39.39 25.85
C ASP A 108 23.28 37.88 25.90
N LEU A 109 24.10 37.17 26.68
CA LEU A 109 23.93 35.74 26.94
C LEU A 109 22.62 35.46 27.70
N GLY A 110 22.27 36.27 28.71
CA GLY A 110 21.02 36.13 29.45
C GLY A 110 19.79 36.28 28.55
N ALA A 111 19.81 37.28 27.66
CA ALA A 111 18.74 37.49 26.68
C ALA A 111 18.64 36.34 25.66
N LYS A 112 19.78 35.81 25.20
CA LYS A 112 19.81 34.65 24.29
C LYS A 112 19.28 33.38 24.95
N LEU A 113 19.63 33.11 26.21
CA LEU A 113 19.10 31.94 26.93
C LEU A 113 17.58 31.99 27.07
N ALA A 114 17.01 33.18 27.34
CA ALA A 114 15.55 33.36 27.37
C ALA A 114 14.90 33.13 25.99
N ALA A 115 15.52 33.67 24.93
CA ALA A 115 15.08 33.47 23.55
C ALA A 115 15.04 31.99 23.16
N VAL A 116 16.10 31.26 23.46
CA VAL A 116 16.23 29.83 23.16
C VAL A 116 15.16 28.98 23.87
N VAL A 117 14.82 29.30 25.13
CA VAL A 117 13.76 28.59 25.87
C VAL A 117 12.40 28.81 25.22
N VAL A 118 12.08 30.06 24.86
CA VAL A 118 10.79 30.39 24.22
C VAL A 118 10.70 29.78 22.82
N ALA A 119 11.75 29.91 22.00
CA ALA A 119 11.81 29.31 20.68
C ALA A 119 11.78 27.77 20.74
N GLY A 120 12.41 27.17 21.75
CA GLY A 120 12.34 25.74 22.04
C GLY A 120 10.92 25.26 22.33
N ALA A 121 10.17 26.02 23.13
CA ALA A 121 8.75 25.73 23.41
C ALA A 121 7.90 25.85 22.14
N VAL A 122 8.12 26.87 21.31
CA VAL A 122 7.42 27.04 20.02
C VAL A 122 7.71 25.86 19.08
N ARG A 123 8.98 25.44 18.95
CA ARG A 123 9.35 24.26 18.16
C ARG A 123 8.68 22.99 18.67
N ALA A 124 8.68 22.76 19.99
CA ALA A 124 8.04 21.59 20.60
C ALA A 124 6.53 21.56 20.31
N VAL A 125 5.85 22.70 20.42
CA VAL A 125 4.41 22.83 20.10
C VAL A 125 4.16 22.62 18.59
N ALA A 126 4.97 23.23 17.72
CA ALA A 126 4.84 23.10 16.27
C ALA A 126 5.08 21.66 15.79
N TYR A 127 6.12 20.99 16.29
CA TYR A 127 6.40 19.59 15.99
C TYR A 127 5.32 18.66 16.52
N ARG A 128 4.82 18.92 17.74
CA ARG A 128 3.71 18.17 18.31
C ARG A 128 2.46 18.33 17.42
N ALA A 129 2.07 19.57 17.10
CA ALA A 129 0.92 19.86 16.23
C ALA A 129 1.05 19.21 14.84
N PHE A 130 2.25 19.19 14.26
CA PHE A 130 2.48 18.57 12.95
C PHE A 130 2.41 17.04 13.00
N LEU A 131 3.05 16.42 14.01
CA LEU A 131 3.00 14.96 14.21
C LEU A 131 1.55 14.47 14.36
N PHE A 132 0.71 15.27 15.02
CA PHE A 132 -0.72 14.97 15.17
C PHE A 132 -1.55 15.23 13.91
N ARG A 133 -1.23 16.23 13.08
CA ARG A 133 -1.85 16.39 11.75
C ARG A 133 -1.65 15.17 10.86
N VAL A 134 -0.53 14.46 11.02
CA VAL A 134 -0.25 13.22 10.28
C VAL A 134 -1.11 12.06 10.80
N ILE A 135 -1.28 11.91 12.12
CA ILE A 135 -2.18 10.91 12.72
C ILE A 135 -3.64 11.14 12.28
N ARG A 136 -4.06 12.41 12.22
CA ARG A 136 -5.38 12.78 11.73
C ARG A 136 -5.64 12.30 10.30
N ARG A 137 -4.61 12.28 9.45
CA ARG A 137 -4.74 11.79 8.06
C ARG A 137 -5.05 10.28 7.99
N GLU A 138 -4.70 9.50 9.02
CA GLU A 138 -5.05 8.08 9.11
C GLU A 138 -6.49 7.89 9.61
N GLN A 139 -6.97 8.72 10.55
CA GLN A 139 -8.34 8.64 11.08
C GLN A 139 -9.40 9.27 10.16
N ASP A 140 -9.01 10.25 9.33
CA ASP A 140 -9.89 10.90 8.34
C ASP A 140 -10.23 9.98 7.14
N LEU A 141 -9.73 8.73 7.12
CA LEU A 141 -10.05 7.74 6.10
C LEU A 141 -11.00 6.69 6.70
N PRO A 142 -12.01 6.22 5.95
CA PRO A 142 -12.88 5.14 6.40
C PRO A 142 -12.08 3.89 6.75
N SER A 143 -12.48 3.15 7.78
CA SER A 143 -11.97 1.81 8.04
C SER A 143 -12.40 0.85 6.93
N ARG A 144 -11.53 -0.09 6.59
CA ARG A 144 -11.74 -1.07 5.52
C ARG A 144 -12.41 -2.36 6.01
N ARG A 145 -13.02 -2.32 7.20
CA ARG A 145 -13.70 -3.47 7.81
C ARG A 145 -15.14 -3.55 7.26
N PRO A 146 -15.65 -4.76 6.97
CA PRO A 146 -17.04 -4.93 6.58
C PRO A 146 -17.98 -4.46 7.71
N MET A 147 -19.16 -3.97 7.34
CA MET A 147 -20.18 -3.63 8.33
C MET A 147 -20.62 -4.90 9.08
N PRO A 148 -20.85 -4.83 10.41
CA PRO A 148 -21.37 -5.95 11.18
C PRO A 148 -22.65 -6.51 10.57
N ASP A 149 -22.79 -7.83 10.61
CA ASP A 149 -24.02 -8.50 10.18
C ASP A 149 -25.05 -8.41 11.30
N ALA A 150 -26.05 -7.56 11.13
CA ALA A 150 -27.20 -7.48 12.03
C ALA A 150 -28.46 -7.05 11.26
N GLU A 151 -29.59 -7.69 11.58
CA GLU A 151 -30.88 -7.42 10.94
C GLU A 151 -31.35 -5.98 11.16
N ILE A 152 -31.09 -5.44 12.35
CA ILE A 152 -31.43 -4.06 12.70
C ILE A 152 -30.36 -3.12 12.13
N ARG A 153 -30.77 -2.14 11.33
CA ARG A 153 -29.84 -1.18 10.72
C ARG A 153 -29.23 -0.23 11.75
N VAL A 154 -30.05 0.35 12.60
CA VAL A 154 -29.62 1.37 13.58
C VAL A 154 -30.31 1.15 14.92
N THR A 155 -29.52 1.25 15.99
CA THR A 155 -30.04 1.44 17.36
C THR A 155 -29.80 2.88 17.81
N MET A 156 -30.85 3.56 18.26
CA MET A 156 -30.76 4.83 18.96
C MET A 156 -30.83 4.62 20.48
N VAL A 157 -29.75 4.98 21.18
CA VAL A 157 -29.63 4.93 22.64
C VAL A 157 -29.94 6.30 23.24
N ILE A 158 -30.88 6.35 24.19
CA ILE A 158 -31.36 7.59 24.81
C ILE A 158 -31.19 7.47 26.34
N PRO A 159 -30.14 8.07 26.93
CA PRO A 159 -30.00 8.15 28.38
C PRO A 159 -31.00 9.15 28.97
N ALA A 160 -31.74 8.74 29.98
CA ALA A 160 -32.81 9.51 30.61
C ALA A 160 -32.66 9.53 32.13
N PHE A 161 -32.88 10.69 32.75
CA PHE A 161 -32.97 10.82 34.20
C PHE A 161 -33.97 11.91 34.58
N ARG A 162 -35.11 11.54 35.19
CA ARG A 162 -36.23 12.44 35.50
C ARG A 162 -36.83 13.11 34.25
N GLU A 163 -37.19 12.27 33.30
CA GLU A 163 -37.59 12.64 31.95
C GLU A 163 -39.04 12.19 31.64
N ALA A 164 -39.83 11.84 32.66
CA ALA A 164 -41.17 11.28 32.50
C ALA A 164 -42.13 12.16 31.68
N ASP A 165 -41.92 13.47 31.69
CA ASP A 165 -42.73 14.45 30.97
C ASP A 165 -42.39 14.57 29.47
N ARG A 166 -41.21 14.14 29.02
CA ARG A 166 -40.75 14.30 27.62
C ARG A 166 -40.21 13.06 26.93
N ILE A 167 -39.84 12.01 27.67
CA ILE A 167 -39.22 10.81 27.08
C ILE A 167 -40.17 10.10 26.10
N GLY A 168 -41.48 10.12 26.36
CA GLY A 168 -42.47 9.51 25.47
C GLY A 168 -42.54 10.20 24.10
N GLU A 169 -42.57 11.54 24.08
CA GLU A 169 -42.50 12.30 22.83
C GLU A 169 -41.17 12.06 22.09
N THR A 170 -40.07 12.00 22.85
CA THR A 170 -38.74 11.75 22.31
C THR A 170 -38.65 10.41 21.58
N VAL A 171 -39.16 9.33 22.16
CA VAL A 171 -39.21 7.99 21.54
C VAL A 171 -40.01 8.02 20.23
N VAL A 172 -41.19 8.65 20.24
CA VAL A 172 -42.07 8.75 19.05
C VAL A 172 -41.40 9.55 17.95
N ARG A 173 -40.78 10.69 18.28
CA ARG A 173 -40.08 11.54 17.30
C ARG A 173 -38.87 10.84 16.72
N VAL A 174 -38.03 10.20 17.54
CA VAL A 174 -36.90 9.40 17.05
C VAL A 174 -37.36 8.33 16.08
N ARG A 175 -38.37 7.53 16.44
CA ARG A 175 -38.87 6.44 15.59
C ARG A 175 -39.40 6.94 14.25
N SER A 176 -40.22 7.99 14.28
CA SER A 176 -40.87 8.52 13.07
C SER A 176 -39.92 9.31 12.18
N GLU A 177 -39.14 10.23 12.74
CA GLU A 177 -38.29 11.14 11.98
C GLU A 177 -37.01 10.45 11.47
N LEU A 178 -36.30 9.70 12.33
CA LEU A 178 -35.08 8.99 11.91
C LEU A 178 -35.39 7.77 11.04
N GLY A 179 -36.46 7.03 11.36
CA GLY A 179 -36.92 5.91 10.53
C GLY A 179 -37.27 6.36 9.10
N ALA A 180 -38.00 7.48 8.97
CA ALA A 180 -38.31 8.07 7.67
C ALA A 180 -37.06 8.56 6.93
N ALA A 181 -36.12 9.20 7.62
CA ALA A 181 -34.87 9.69 7.02
C ALA A 181 -33.97 8.56 6.49
N LEU A 182 -33.98 7.40 7.16
CA LEU A 182 -33.17 6.24 6.76
C LEU A 182 -33.92 5.32 5.78
N GLY A 183 -35.25 5.35 5.72
CA GLY A 183 -36.05 4.39 4.96
C GLY A 183 -35.96 2.97 5.52
N ALA A 184 -35.81 2.83 6.84
CA ALA A 184 -35.67 1.56 7.54
C ALA A 184 -36.29 1.63 8.94
N ASP A 185 -36.75 0.49 9.46
CA ASP A 185 -37.10 0.37 10.86
C ASP A 185 -35.85 0.47 11.74
N ILE A 186 -35.98 1.18 12.86
CA ILE A 186 -34.90 1.43 13.81
C ILE A 186 -35.27 0.90 15.20
N GLU A 187 -34.25 0.51 15.97
CA GLU A 187 -34.39 0.15 17.37
C GLU A 187 -34.19 1.38 18.26
N VAL A 188 -35.05 1.59 19.25
CA VAL A 188 -34.96 2.65 20.25
C VAL A 188 -34.75 2.03 21.64
N VAL A 189 -33.57 2.26 22.20
CA VAL A 189 -33.18 1.81 23.54
C VAL A 189 -33.16 3.00 24.48
N VAL A 190 -34.05 3.01 25.48
CA VAL A 190 -34.06 4.04 26.53
C VAL A 190 -33.36 3.52 27.77
N VAL A 191 -32.47 4.31 28.35
CA VAL A 191 -31.76 3.95 29.59
C VAL A 191 -32.19 4.89 30.71
N ASP A 192 -32.97 4.38 31.64
CA ASP A 192 -33.36 5.09 32.86
C ASP A 192 -32.22 4.99 33.90
N ASP A 193 -31.50 6.10 34.11
CA ASP A 193 -30.38 6.22 35.06
C ASP A 193 -30.89 6.36 36.52
N GLY A 194 -31.80 5.48 36.92
CA GLY A 194 -32.36 5.40 38.27
C GLY A 194 -33.27 6.57 38.63
N SER A 195 -34.19 6.93 37.74
CA SER A 195 -35.16 8.00 37.97
C SER A 195 -36.15 7.64 39.09
N PRO A 196 -36.49 8.59 39.98
CA PRO A 196 -37.51 8.39 41.02
C PRO A 196 -38.95 8.62 40.51
N ASP A 197 -39.13 8.89 39.21
CA ASP A 197 -40.42 9.17 38.56
C ASP A 197 -40.75 8.11 37.51
N ASP A 198 -41.85 8.29 36.77
CA ASP A 198 -42.37 7.31 35.81
C ASP A 198 -41.62 7.30 34.46
N THR A 199 -40.35 7.73 34.42
CA THR A 199 -39.56 7.85 33.18
C THR A 199 -39.53 6.55 32.37
N ALA A 200 -39.17 5.42 33.00
CA ALA A 200 -39.14 4.14 32.31
C ALA A 200 -40.52 3.68 31.83
N ALA A 201 -41.57 3.89 32.63
CA ALA A 201 -42.93 3.52 32.26
C ALA A 201 -43.45 4.36 31.08
N ALA A 202 -43.11 5.65 31.03
CA ALA A 202 -43.42 6.54 29.92
C ALA A 202 -42.71 6.12 28.61
N ALA A 203 -41.45 5.66 28.70
CA ALA A 203 -40.71 5.14 27.56
C ALA A 203 -41.29 3.82 27.02
N GLU A 204 -41.66 2.89 27.90
CA GLU A 204 -42.32 1.63 27.55
C GLU A 204 -43.67 1.91 26.86
N ALA A 205 -44.48 2.80 27.43
CA ALA A 205 -45.79 3.17 26.88
C ALA A 205 -45.70 3.85 25.50
N ALA A 206 -44.60 4.56 25.23
CA ALA A 206 -44.31 5.19 23.94
C ALA A 206 -43.74 4.23 22.88
N GLY A 207 -43.51 2.96 23.24
CA GLY A 207 -43.04 1.93 22.32
C GLY A 207 -41.52 1.92 22.11
N ALA A 208 -40.73 2.18 23.16
CA ALA A 208 -39.30 1.85 23.13
C ALA A 208 -39.12 0.32 23.01
N ASP A 209 -38.19 -0.14 22.18
CA ASP A 209 -37.96 -1.57 21.96
C ASP A 209 -37.28 -2.23 23.17
N CYS A 210 -36.47 -1.45 23.89
CA CYS A 210 -35.82 -1.88 25.12
C CYS A 210 -35.72 -0.71 26.11
N VAL A 211 -36.05 -0.97 27.38
CA VAL A 211 -35.86 -0.01 28.48
C VAL A 211 -34.95 -0.61 29.54
N VAL A 212 -33.73 -0.08 29.64
CA VAL A 212 -32.72 -0.50 30.62
C VAL A 212 -32.84 0.37 31.87
N ARG A 213 -33.10 -0.23 33.03
CA ARG A 213 -33.23 0.48 34.31
C ARG A 213 -31.98 0.27 35.17
N LEU A 214 -31.34 1.36 35.60
CA LEU A 214 -30.22 1.33 36.56
C LEU A 214 -30.75 1.56 37.99
N ASP A 215 -30.15 0.89 38.99
CA ASP A 215 -30.61 0.95 40.39
C ASP A 215 -30.53 2.34 41.03
N ARG A 216 -29.66 3.21 40.49
CA ARG A 216 -29.40 4.57 40.98
C ARG A 216 -28.74 5.40 39.90
N ASN A 217 -28.85 6.72 40.01
CA ASN A 217 -28.13 7.66 39.13
C ASN A 217 -26.62 7.50 39.26
N ARG A 218 -25.99 7.07 38.15
CA ARG A 218 -24.54 6.92 38.00
C ARG A 218 -23.94 7.94 37.05
N GLY A 219 -24.76 8.59 36.22
CA GLY A 219 -24.37 9.60 35.25
C GLY A 219 -24.43 9.11 33.80
N LYS A 220 -24.39 10.08 32.87
CA LYS A 220 -24.57 9.86 31.42
C LYS A 220 -23.65 8.77 30.85
N GLY A 221 -22.37 8.73 31.27
CA GLY A 221 -21.43 7.72 30.77
C GLY A 221 -21.84 6.30 31.14
N ALA A 222 -22.36 6.09 32.36
CA ALA A 222 -22.89 4.78 32.77
C ALA A 222 -24.18 4.42 32.02
N ALA A 223 -25.08 5.38 31.83
CA ALA A 223 -26.33 5.17 31.11
C ALA A 223 -26.08 4.81 29.63
N VAL A 224 -25.25 5.59 28.92
CA VAL A 224 -24.91 5.30 27.51
C VAL A 224 -24.21 3.95 27.40
N ARG A 225 -23.27 3.61 28.30
CA ARG A 225 -22.59 2.31 28.31
C ARG A 225 -23.57 1.14 28.43
N ALA A 226 -24.56 1.25 29.32
CA ALA A 226 -25.59 0.23 29.49
C ALA A 226 -26.49 0.12 28.25
N GLY A 227 -26.84 1.25 27.62
CA GLY A 227 -27.62 1.26 26.38
C GLY A 227 -26.87 0.67 25.19
N VAL A 228 -25.57 0.97 25.04
CA VAL A 228 -24.71 0.37 24.00
C VAL A 228 -24.60 -1.15 24.19
N ALA A 229 -24.53 -1.64 25.44
CA ALA A 229 -24.52 -3.07 25.72
C ALA A 229 -25.83 -3.76 25.32
N ALA A 230 -26.97 -3.06 25.43
CA ALA A 230 -28.30 -3.57 25.07
C ALA A 230 -28.68 -3.38 23.60
N ALA A 231 -27.90 -2.64 22.81
CA ALA A 231 -28.19 -2.34 21.41
C ALA A 231 -28.02 -3.57 20.50
N ASN A 232 -28.83 -3.70 19.45
CA ASN A 232 -28.76 -4.81 18.49
C ASN A 232 -28.49 -4.39 17.03
N GLY A 233 -28.40 -3.08 16.76
CA GLY A 233 -28.20 -2.54 15.43
C GLY A 233 -26.76 -2.61 14.93
N ARG A 234 -26.58 -2.59 13.60
CA ARG A 234 -25.27 -2.49 12.93
C ARG A 234 -24.54 -1.19 13.26
N THR A 235 -25.31 -0.11 13.37
CA THR A 235 -24.85 1.21 13.81
C THR A 235 -25.51 1.56 15.14
N VAL A 236 -24.72 1.91 16.14
CA VAL A 236 -25.20 2.39 17.44
C VAL A 236 -25.04 3.90 17.49
N VAL A 237 -26.14 4.62 17.67
CA VAL A 237 -26.18 6.08 17.81
C VAL A 237 -26.65 6.39 19.22
N PHE A 238 -26.11 7.43 19.86
CA PHE A 238 -26.74 7.98 21.05
C PHE A 238 -27.02 9.47 20.89
N THR A 239 -28.10 9.93 21.53
CA THR A 239 -28.52 11.33 21.60
C THR A 239 -29.04 11.67 22.99
N ASP A 240 -29.11 12.96 23.35
CA ASP A 240 -29.69 13.40 24.62
C ASP A 240 -31.23 13.33 24.60
N ALA A 241 -31.84 13.06 25.77
CA ALA A 241 -33.30 12.91 25.91
C ALA A 241 -34.09 14.21 25.65
N ASP A 242 -33.43 15.37 25.63
CA ASP A 242 -34.04 16.65 25.29
C ASP A 242 -34.07 16.94 23.78
N LEU A 243 -33.51 16.03 22.96
CA LEU A 243 -33.31 16.20 21.53
C LEU A 243 -32.72 17.56 21.20
N ALA A 244 -31.65 17.96 21.90
CA ALA A 244 -30.86 19.14 21.55
C ALA A 244 -30.46 19.16 20.07
N TYR A 245 -30.32 17.99 19.46
CA TYR A 245 -30.16 17.78 18.02
C TYR A 245 -31.37 16.98 17.49
N GLY A 246 -31.95 17.43 16.39
CA GLY A 246 -33.10 16.77 15.77
C GLY A 246 -32.75 15.34 15.31
N PRO A 247 -33.67 14.37 15.45
CA PRO A 247 -33.44 12.98 15.05
C PRO A 247 -32.97 12.80 13.59
N THR A 248 -33.43 13.63 12.66
CA THR A 248 -33.02 13.58 11.25
C THR A 248 -31.52 13.81 11.05
N GLN A 249 -30.88 14.59 11.93
CA GLN A 249 -29.44 14.88 11.85
C GLN A 249 -28.59 13.62 12.12
N ALA A 250 -29.14 12.64 12.86
CA ALA A 250 -28.47 11.36 13.08
C ALA A 250 -28.27 10.55 11.78
N ALA A 251 -29.11 10.75 10.76
CA ALA A 251 -29.00 10.02 9.49
C ALA A 251 -27.67 10.31 8.78
N ALA A 252 -27.18 11.54 8.83
CA ALA A 252 -25.88 11.91 8.25
C ALA A 252 -24.71 11.21 8.96
N LEU A 253 -24.81 11.00 10.28
CA LEU A 253 -23.80 10.26 11.03
C LEU A 253 -23.85 8.76 10.69
N VAL A 254 -25.06 8.19 10.56
CA VAL A 254 -25.26 6.79 10.16
C VAL A 254 -24.66 6.52 8.78
N HIS A 255 -24.93 7.38 7.78
CA HIS A 255 -24.34 7.21 6.45
C HIS A 255 -22.83 7.27 6.47
N LYS A 256 -22.22 8.11 7.32
CA LYS A 256 -20.77 8.12 7.49
C LYS A 256 -20.25 6.83 8.12
N VAL A 257 -20.95 6.22 9.07
CA VAL A 257 -20.58 4.89 9.57
C VAL A 257 -20.67 3.84 8.44
N GLU A 258 -21.73 3.91 7.63
CA GLU A 258 -21.94 3.02 6.47
C GLU A 258 -20.91 3.22 5.35
N GLU A 259 -20.34 4.43 5.21
CA GLU A 259 -19.19 4.71 4.33
C GLU A 259 -17.88 4.08 4.85
N GLY A 260 -17.89 3.49 6.05
CA GLY A 260 -16.78 2.73 6.63
C GLY A 260 -16.14 3.36 7.86
N TYR A 261 -16.62 4.50 8.37
CA TYR A 261 -16.03 5.10 9.58
C TYR A 261 -16.43 4.35 10.86
N ASP A 262 -15.46 4.04 11.72
CA ASP A 262 -15.68 3.35 12.99
C ASP A 262 -16.47 4.22 13.98
N VAL A 263 -16.19 5.54 13.99
CA VAL A 263 -16.80 6.53 14.87
C VAL A 263 -17.17 7.80 14.09
N VAL A 264 -18.36 8.33 14.32
CA VAL A 264 -18.79 9.60 13.73
C VAL A 264 -19.37 10.50 14.81
N VAL A 265 -18.96 11.77 14.81
CA VAL A 265 -19.33 12.73 15.85
C VAL A 265 -19.97 13.97 15.24
N GLY A 266 -21.10 14.41 15.79
CA GLY A 266 -21.67 15.71 15.46
C GLY A 266 -20.75 16.84 15.95
N SER A 267 -20.56 17.90 15.15
CA SER A 267 -19.68 19.02 15.48
C SER A 267 -20.40 20.36 15.36
N ARG A 268 -20.52 21.10 16.48
CA ARG A 268 -21.12 22.46 16.52
C ARG A 268 -20.18 23.55 15.97
N ARG A 269 -18.93 23.21 15.65
CA ARG A 269 -17.85 24.13 15.25
C ARG A 269 -17.29 23.80 13.86
N HIS A 270 -18.10 23.20 13.00
CA HIS A 270 -17.75 22.96 11.61
C HIS A 270 -17.66 24.28 10.83
N THR A 271 -16.89 24.33 9.74
CA THR A 271 -16.68 25.55 8.92
C THR A 271 -17.96 26.11 8.30
N ASP A 272 -19.05 25.33 8.32
CA ASP A 272 -20.35 25.66 7.72
C ASP A 272 -21.44 25.99 8.76
N THR A 273 -21.10 26.09 10.05
CA THR A 273 -22.08 26.35 11.11
C THR A 273 -22.22 27.85 11.42
N THR A 274 -23.40 28.43 11.19
CA THR A 274 -23.76 29.80 11.61
C THR A 274 -24.25 29.79 13.07
N THR A 275 -23.40 30.21 14.01
CA THR A 275 -23.78 30.26 15.44
C THR A 275 -24.54 31.55 15.76
N LEU A 276 -25.84 31.46 16.10
CA LEU A 276 -26.75 32.60 16.33
C LEU A 276 -26.86 33.09 17.80
N VAL A 277 -26.13 32.52 18.77
CA VAL A 277 -26.24 32.94 20.18
C VAL A 277 -24.88 33.16 20.85
N ARG A 278 -24.60 34.41 21.25
CA ARG A 278 -23.43 34.80 22.05
C ARG A 278 -23.61 34.43 23.52
N ALA A 279 -22.80 33.49 24.01
CA ALA A 279 -22.66 33.24 25.46
C ALA A 279 -21.81 34.34 26.13
N GLY A 280 -22.11 34.70 27.39
CA GLY A 280 -21.42 35.75 28.14
C GLY A 280 -19.92 35.48 28.42
N ARG A 281 -19.12 36.56 28.52
CA ARG A 281 -17.64 36.58 28.58
C ARG A 281 -16.99 35.63 29.60
N LEU A 282 -17.61 35.39 30.75
CA LEU A 282 -17.12 34.46 31.79
C LEU A 282 -17.21 32.99 31.35
N ARG A 283 -18.23 32.63 30.55
CA ARG A 283 -18.44 31.29 29.99
C ARG A 283 -17.43 30.99 28.88
N GLU A 284 -17.05 32.00 28.09
CA GLU A 284 -15.97 31.87 27.10
C GLU A 284 -14.61 31.61 27.74
N VAL A 285 -14.28 32.30 28.83
CA VAL A 285 -12.97 32.13 29.50
C VAL A 285 -12.86 30.75 30.15
N GLY A 286 -13.90 30.28 30.85
CA GLY A 286 -13.93 28.93 31.42
C GLY A 286 -13.83 27.84 30.35
N GLY A 287 -14.56 27.98 29.25
CA GLY A 287 -14.49 27.06 28.10
C GLY A 287 -13.13 27.09 27.38
N ARG A 288 -12.45 28.24 27.33
CA ARG A 288 -11.09 28.36 26.77
C ARG A 288 -10.04 27.70 27.67
N LEU A 289 -10.16 27.81 28.99
CA LEU A 289 -9.24 27.19 29.95
C LEU A 289 -9.36 25.67 29.94
N VAL A 290 -10.59 25.15 29.92
CA VAL A 290 -10.87 23.71 29.78
C VAL A 290 -10.33 23.19 28.46
N ASN A 291 -10.60 23.88 27.35
CA ASN A 291 -10.05 23.50 26.05
C ASN A 291 -8.52 23.49 26.06
N LEU A 292 -7.88 24.54 26.56
CA LEU A 292 -6.41 24.60 26.65
C LEU A 292 -5.85 23.43 27.48
N THR A 293 -6.52 23.07 28.57
CA THR A 293 -6.13 21.96 29.45
C THR A 293 -6.34 20.60 28.79
N THR A 294 -7.44 20.38 28.08
CA THR A 294 -7.70 19.19 27.26
C THR A 294 -6.64 19.04 26.16
N HIS A 295 -6.29 20.13 25.47
CA HIS A 295 -5.26 20.14 24.42
C HIS A 295 -3.84 19.92 24.97
N ALA A 296 -3.57 20.34 26.21
CA ALA A 296 -2.28 20.17 26.85
C ALA A 296 -2.09 18.74 27.40
N LEU A 297 -3.12 18.21 28.08
CA LEU A 297 -3.08 16.93 28.81
C LEU A 297 -3.43 15.73 27.94
N LEU A 298 -4.34 15.87 26.98
CA LEU A 298 -4.75 14.82 26.04
C LEU A 298 -4.31 15.19 24.61
N LEU A 299 -4.28 14.20 23.72
CA LEU A 299 -3.54 14.28 22.46
C LEU A 299 -4.40 14.65 21.24
N GLY A 300 -5.72 14.86 21.41
CA GLY A 300 -6.65 15.16 20.32
C GLY A 300 -7.02 16.62 20.19
N GLN A 301 -6.92 17.16 18.97
CA GLN A 301 -7.55 18.43 18.57
C GLN A 301 -8.90 18.16 17.89
N TYR A 302 -9.84 17.57 18.63
CA TYR A 302 -11.22 17.41 18.18
C TYR A 302 -11.96 18.74 18.31
N ARG A 303 -12.74 19.12 17.28
CA ARG A 303 -13.39 20.44 17.27
C ARG A 303 -14.49 20.54 18.34
N ASP A 304 -15.13 19.42 18.65
CA ASP A 304 -16.20 19.32 19.64
C ASP A 304 -16.25 17.93 20.30
N THR A 305 -15.55 17.76 21.42
CA THR A 305 -15.55 16.48 22.15
C THR A 305 -16.84 16.22 22.92
N GLN A 306 -17.69 17.23 23.12
CA GLN A 306 -18.84 17.17 24.04
C GLN A 306 -20.17 17.35 23.30
N CYS A 307 -20.23 16.99 22.02
CA CYS A 307 -21.49 16.89 21.30
C CYS A 307 -22.28 15.67 21.81
N GLY A 308 -23.57 15.88 22.07
CA GLY A 308 -24.50 14.85 22.57
C GLY A 308 -24.90 13.82 21.52
N LEU A 309 -24.59 14.04 20.24
CA LEU A 309 -24.94 13.18 19.11
C LEU A 309 -23.68 12.51 18.53
N LYS A 310 -23.60 11.17 18.64
CA LYS A 310 -22.49 10.36 18.13
C LYS A 310 -22.98 9.02 17.60
N ALA A 311 -22.35 8.51 16.54
CA ALA A 311 -22.61 7.21 15.94
C ALA A 311 -21.35 6.35 15.91
N PHE A 312 -21.53 5.04 16.04
CA PHE A 312 -20.47 4.05 16.12
C PHE A 312 -20.88 2.82 15.34
N ARG A 313 -19.91 2.13 14.73
CA ARG A 313 -20.11 0.75 14.30
C ARG A 313 -20.28 -0.14 15.53
N SER A 314 -21.18 -1.12 15.50
CA SER A 314 -21.56 -1.85 16.73
C SER A 314 -20.47 -2.74 17.32
N ASP A 315 -19.67 -3.39 16.47
CA ASP A 315 -18.45 -4.15 16.80
C ASP A 315 -17.35 -3.27 17.42
N VAL A 316 -17.37 -1.96 17.15
CA VAL A 316 -16.48 -0.97 17.78
C VAL A 316 -17.09 -0.44 19.06
N ALA A 317 -18.39 -0.16 19.05
CA ALA A 317 -19.09 0.46 20.17
C ALA A 317 -18.96 -0.39 21.44
N ARG A 318 -19.34 -1.67 21.39
CA ARG A 318 -19.33 -2.54 22.58
C ARG A 318 -17.98 -2.56 23.31
N PRO A 319 -16.86 -2.95 22.67
CA PRO A 319 -15.58 -2.98 23.36
C PRO A 319 -15.10 -1.59 23.78
N LEU A 320 -15.35 -0.55 22.98
CA LEU A 320 -14.93 0.81 23.30
C LEU A 320 -15.62 1.34 24.57
N PHE A 321 -16.91 1.06 24.70
CA PHE A 321 -17.71 1.44 25.87
C PHE A 321 -17.41 0.54 27.08
N GLU A 322 -17.06 -0.73 26.90
CA GLU A 322 -16.55 -1.60 27.99
C GLU A 322 -15.19 -1.15 28.52
N ALA A 323 -14.30 -0.68 27.64
CA ALA A 323 -12.97 -0.20 27.99
C ALA A 323 -12.97 1.17 28.69
N SER A 324 -14.04 1.96 28.56
CA SER A 324 -14.16 3.25 29.23
C SER A 324 -14.63 3.08 30.68
N THR A 325 -14.20 3.99 31.54
CA THR A 325 -14.25 3.81 33.00
C THR A 325 -14.81 5.01 33.75
N LEU A 326 -15.03 6.14 33.07
CA LEU A 326 -15.67 7.32 33.61
C LEU A 326 -17.19 7.25 33.38
N ASP A 327 -17.95 7.52 34.43
CA ASP A 327 -19.42 7.48 34.40
C ASP A 327 -20.06 8.88 34.23
N GLY A 328 -19.29 9.97 34.43
CA GLY A 328 -19.76 11.36 34.35
C GLY A 328 -19.48 12.05 33.01
N PHE A 329 -19.69 13.38 32.94
CA PHE A 329 -19.53 14.20 31.72
C PHE A 329 -18.17 14.14 30.99
N ALA A 330 -17.13 13.64 31.65
CA ALA A 330 -15.80 13.48 31.06
C ALA A 330 -15.65 12.18 30.24
N PHE A 331 -16.66 11.30 30.24
CA PHE A 331 -16.60 10.01 29.53
C PHE A 331 -16.39 10.19 28.02
N ASP A 332 -17.00 11.21 27.42
CA ASP A 332 -16.80 11.49 25.99
C ASP A 332 -15.32 11.71 25.67
N VAL A 333 -14.59 12.41 26.54
CA VAL A 333 -13.17 12.69 26.35
C VAL A 333 -12.31 11.43 26.53
N GLU A 334 -12.71 10.54 27.43
CA GLU A 334 -12.07 9.22 27.56
C GLU A 334 -12.32 8.34 26.32
N LEU A 335 -13.53 8.37 25.75
CA LEU A 335 -13.84 7.64 24.51
C LEU A 335 -12.95 8.13 23.37
N PHE A 336 -12.79 9.44 23.19
CA PHE A 336 -11.84 9.98 22.20
C PHE A 336 -10.40 9.51 22.45
N HIS A 337 -9.97 9.45 23.71
CA HIS A 337 -8.65 8.93 24.03
C HIS A 337 -8.49 7.45 23.63
N LEU A 338 -9.53 6.63 23.83
CA LEU A 338 -9.53 5.22 23.43
C LEU A 338 -9.58 5.06 21.91
N VAL A 339 -10.37 5.88 21.21
CA VAL A 339 -10.42 5.96 19.74
C VAL A 339 -9.05 6.25 19.15
N GLU A 340 -8.30 7.22 19.72
CA GLU A 340 -6.92 7.49 19.33
C GLU A 340 -5.98 6.31 19.64
N ARG A 341 -6.11 5.73 20.83
CA ARG A 341 -5.26 4.64 21.30
C ARG A 341 -5.42 3.40 20.42
N TRP A 342 -6.64 3.11 19.99
CA TRP A 342 -6.99 1.97 19.15
C TRP A 342 -6.90 2.28 17.65
N ARG A 343 -6.52 3.51 17.28
CA ARG A 343 -6.38 3.97 15.89
C ARG A 343 -7.65 3.78 15.04
N LEU A 344 -8.81 3.98 15.66
CA LEU A 344 -10.09 3.89 14.96
C LEU A 344 -10.29 5.10 14.03
N SER A 345 -10.92 4.86 12.88
CA SER A 345 -11.32 5.91 11.94
C SER A 345 -12.42 6.79 12.54
N LEU A 346 -12.36 8.09 12.27
CA LEU A 346 -13.29 9.06 12.84
C LEU A 346 -13.67 10.16 11.85
N ALA A 347 -14.97 10.38 11.66
CA ALA A 347 -15.51 11.52 10.92
C ALA A 347 -16.23 12.53 11.83
N GLU A 348 -16.17 13.81 11.46
CA GLU A 348 -17.00 14.87 12.08
C GLU A 348 -18.07 15.32 11.08
N VAL A 349 -19.33 15.39 11.52
CA VAL A 349 -20.48 15.85 10.71
C VAL A 349 -21.04 17.15 11.32
N PRO A 350 -21.35 18.19 10.53
CA PRO A 350 -21.98 19.41 11.06
C PRO A 350 -23.37 19.11 11.63
N VAL A 351 -23.68 19.68 12.81
CA VAL A 351 -25.00 19.56 13.46
C VAL A 351 -25.50 20.91 13.98
N GLU A 352 -26.81 21.10 13.96
CA GLU A 352 -27.53 22.29 14.40
C GLU A 352 -28.30 22.01 15.70
N VAL A 353 -28.27 22.96 16.64
CA VAL A 353 -28.97 22.82 17.92
C VAL A 353 -30.41 23.32 17.76
N GLU A 354 -31.38 22.43 17.89
CA GLU A 354 -32.81 22.74 17.67
C GLU A 354 -33.52 23.15 18.98
N ASN A 355 -33.12 22.57 20.11
CA ASN A 355 -33.68 22.85 21.43
C ASN A 355 -32.56 23.12 22.44
N SER A 356 -32.71 24.17 23.27
CA SER A 356 -31.79 24.40 24.39
C SER A 356 -32.55 24.91 25.63
N GLU A 357 -33.30 24.03 26.31
CA GLU A 357 -33.86 24.37 27.61
C GLU A 357 -33.10 23.68 28.75
N ARG A 358 -32.56 24.53 29.65
CA ARG A 358 -31.97 24.25 30.98
C ARG A 358 -30.72 23.36 31.04
N SER A 359 -29.55 24.00 30.87
CA SER A 359 -28.26 23.45 31.33
C SER A 359 -28.18 23.41 32.86
N THR A 360 -28.14 22.22 33.45
CA THR A 360 -28.00 21.92 34.89
C THR A 360 -26.54 22.01 35.41
N VAL A 361 -25.60 22.47 34.58
CA VAL A 361 -24.15 22.42 34.86
C VAL A 361 -23.70 23.49 35.85
N GLN A 362 -23.13 23.08 36.99
CA GLN A 362 -22.53 23.96 38.01
C GLN A 362 -21.06 24.25 37.65
N LEU A 363 -20.86 25.30 36.83
CA LEU A 363 -19.61 25.73 36.17
C LEU A 363 -18.30 25.52 36.95
N LEU A 364 -18.22 25.88 38.23
CA LEU A 364 -16.97 25.81 39.00
C LEU A 364 -16.65 24.38 39.47
N ARG A 365 -17.66 23.65 39.95
CA ARG A 365 -17.51 22.30 40.48
C ARG A 365 -17.26 21.30 39.35
N ASP A 366 -18.00 21.44 38.26
CA ASP A 366 -17.90 20.55 37.09
C ASP A 366 -16.63 20.81 36.29
N GLY A 367 -16.16 22.07 36.23
CA GLY A 367 -14.87 22.41 35.61
C GLY A 367 -13.66 21.82 36.34
N ILE A 368 -13.62 21.88 37.68
CA ILE A 368 -12.56 21.27 38.49
C ILE A 368 -12.60 19.75 38.35
N ARG A 369 -13.80 19.15 38.40
CA ARG A 369 -14.00 17.70 38.26
C ARG A 369 -13.51 17.20 36.89
N LEU A 370 -13.81 17.93 35.82
CA LEU A 370 -13.31 17.63 34.47
C LEU A 370 -11.78 17.60 34.42
N VAL A 371 -11.10 18.59 35.01
CA VAL A 371 -9.62 18.61 35.05
C VAL A 371 -9.06 17.42 35.84
N VAL A 372 -9.68 17.06 36.96
CA VAL A 372 -9.28 15.87 37.75
C VAL A 372 -9.46 14.58 36.92
N ASP A 373 -10.58 14.45 36.21
CA ASP A 373 -10.85 13.29 35.37
C ASP A 373 -9.89 13.21 34.17
N LEU A 374 -9.51 14.33 33.56
CA LEU A 374 -8.46 14.39 32.51
C LEU A 374 -7.11 13.90 33.03
N VAL A 375 -6.72 14.31 34.24
CA VAL A 375 -5.49 13.83 34.89
C VAL A 375 -5.58 12.33 35.17
N ARG A 376 -6.75 11.82 35.58
CA ARG A 376 -6.98 10.39 35.80
C ARG A 376 -6.84 9.57 34.51
N VAL A 377 -7.40 10.03 33.39
CA VAL A 377 -7.23 9.39 32.07
C VAL A 377 -5.74 9.31 31.72
N ARG A 378 -4.99 10.40 31.91
CA ARG A 378 -3.53 10.44 31.65
C ARG A 378 -2.74 9.48 32.53
N GLN A 379 -3.09 9.39 33.82
CA GLN A 379 -2.45 8.47 34.76
C GLN A 379 -2.72 7.01 34.39
N ARG A 380 -3.99 6.66 34.12
CA ARG A 380 -4.39 5.32 33.66
C ARG A 380 -3.68 4.91 32.37
N ALA A 381 -3.65 5.81 31.38
CA ALA A 381 -2.93 5.58 30.14
C ALA A 381 -1.42 5.38 30.34
N ARG A 382 -0.81 6.07 31.31
CA ARG A 382 0.61 5.91 31.66
C ARG A 382 0.89 4.58 32.37
N ASN A 383 -0.03 4.14 33.23
CA ASN A 383 0.09 2.92 34.01
C ASN A 383 -0.24 1.66 33.20
N GLY A 384 -0.89 1.82 32.04
CA GLY A 384 -1.30 0.68 31.20
C GLY A 384 -2.67 0.13 31.58
N ASP A 385 -3.46 0.88 32.35
CA ASP A 385 -4.76 0.43 32.90
C ASP A 385 -5.87 0.32 31.82
N TYR A 386 -5.62 0.83 30.61
CA TYR A 386 -6.53 0.68 29.47
C TYR A 386 -6.15 -0.53 28.62
N PRO A 387 -7.13 -1.38 28.23
CA PRO A 387 -6.87 -2.54 27.39
C PRO A 387 -6.35 -2.13 26.01
N GLU A 388 -5.64 -3.05 25.36
CA GLU A 388 -5.35 -2.96 23.93
C GLU A 388 -6.64 -3.15 23.14
N ALA A 389 -6.65 -2.75 21.86
CA ALA A 389 -7.81 -2.94 21.01
C ALA A 389 -8.11 -4.45 20.93
N PRO A 390 -9.39 -4.89 21.01
CA PRO A 390 -9.74 -6.27 20.73
C PRO A 390 -9.26 -6.62 19.32
N ALA A 391 -8.71 -7.82 19.14
CA ALA A 391 -8.47 -8.34 17.80
C ALA A 391 -9.80 -8.33 17.03
N PRO A 392 -9.84 -7.88 15.77
CA PRO A 392 -11.06 -7.99 14.97
C PRO A 392 -11.55 -9.44 14.99
N GLU A 393 -12.87 -9.64 15.06
CA GLU A 393 -13.45 -10.97 14.84
C GLU A 393 -12.90 -11.50 13.51
N ALA A 394 -12.38 -12.73 13.54
CA ALA A 394 -11.63 -13.32 12.45
C ALA A 394 -12.46 -13.30 11.16
N THR A 395 -12.16 -12.36 10.27
CA THR A 395 -12.46 -12.51 8.86
C THR A 395 -11.63 -13.70 8.41
N VAL A 396 -12.29 -14.80 8.07
CA VAL A 396 -11.66 -15.88 7.31
C VAL A 396 -10.93 -15.21 6.14
N PHE A 397 -9.63 -15.51 5.99
CA PHE A 397 -8.86 -15.05 4.85
C PHE A 397 -9.48 -15.68 3.57
N GLU A 398 -10.40 -14.96 2.93
CA GLU A 398 -11.14 -15.40 1.74
C GLU A 398 -10.61 -14.79 0.43
N ALA A 399 -9.48 -14.07 0.47
CA ALA A 399 -8.91 -13.46 -0.73
C ALA A 399 -8.07 -14.49 -1.52
N PRO A 400 -8.46 -14.92 -2.73
CA PRO A 400 -7.73 -15.92 -3.50
C PRO A 400 -6.51 -15.28 -4.19
N ILE A 401 -5.57 -14.73 -3.43
CA ILE A 401 -4.36 -14.08 -3.96
C ILE A 401 -3.33 -15.11 -4.44
N PHE A 402 -3.40 -16.35 -3.98
CA PHE A 402 -2.55 -17.45 -4.46
C PHE A 402 -3.02 -17.89 -5.85
N LYS A 403 -2.24 -17.55 -6.88
CA LYS A 403 -2.50 -17.92 -8.27
C LYS A 403 -1.63 -19.13 -8.65
N LYS A 404 -1.83 -19.63 -9.87
CA LYS A 404 -1.15 -20.84 -10.36
C LYS A 404 0.39 -20.75 -10.33
N TYR A 405 0.95 -19.57 -10.62
CA TYR A 405 2.40 -19.39 -10.79
C TYR A 405 3.02 -18.44 -9.76
N ASP A 406 2.23 -17.58 -9.14
CA ASP A 406 2.66 -16.51 -8.24
C ASP A 406 1.52 -16.13 -7.28
N ILE A 407 1.79 -15.16 -6.39
CA ILE A 407 0.75 -14.54 -5.56
C ILE A 407 0.46 -13.16 -6.15
N ARG A 408 -0.81 -12.77 -6.31
CA ARG A 408 -1.22 -11.44 -6.79
C ARG A 408 -2.52 -10.99 -6.14
N GLY A 409 -2.55 -9.73 -5.71
CA GLY A 409 -3.73 -9.11 -5.12
C GLY A 409 -3.71 -7.58 -5.17
N GLN A 410 -4.88 -6.97 -5.04
CA GLN A 410 -5.04 -5.54 -4.82
C GLN A 410 -4.56 -5.16 -3.43
N VAL A 411 -3.85 -4.02 -3.33
CA VAL A 411 -3.28 -3.55 -2.08
C VAL A 411 -3.97 -2.26 -1.62
N PRO A 412 -4.48 -2.21 -0.38
CA PRO A 412 -4.44 -3.24 0.66
C PRO A 412 -5.68 -4.15 0.74
N GLU A 413 -6.60 -4.12 -0.23
CA GLU A 413 -7.90 -4.80 -0.13
C GLU A 413 -7.80 -6.33 -0.06
N GLU A 414 -6.94 -6.94 -0.86
CA GLU A 414 -6.73 -8.40 -0.91
C GLU A 414 -5.40 -8.80 -0.24
N TRP A 415 -4.48 -7.85 -0.09
CA TRP A 415 -3.13 -8.07 0.43
C TRP A 415 -2.60 -6.85 1.19
N ASP A 416 -2.43 -6.98 2.51
CA ASP A 416 -1.84 -5.97 3.39
C ASP A 416 -0.55 -6.46 4.09
N GLU A 417 -0.01 -5.68 5.04
CA GLU A 417 1.19 -6.06 5.78
C GLU A 417 1.01 -7.32 6.64
N ASP A 418 -0.17 -7.57 7.21
CA ASP A 418 -0.40 -8.75 8.08
C ASP A 418 -0.40 -10.03 7.22
N VAL A 419 -1.09 -10.00 6.08
CA VAL A 419 -1.04 -11.06 5.07
C VAL A 419 0.40 -11.27 4.57
N SER A 420 1.14 -10.20 4.32
CA SER A 420 2.52 -10.29 3.85
C SER A 420 3.47 -10.89 4.89
N GLU A 421 3.27 -10.59 6.18
CA GLU A 421 4.05 -11.20 7.27
C GLU A 421 3.75 -12.70 7.41
N ALA A 422 2.47 -13.09 7.37
CA ALA A 422 2.05 -14.49 7.38
C ALA A 422 2.63 -15.26 6.17
N ILE A 423 2.59 -14.66 4.97
CA ILE A 423 3.23 -15.22 3.77
C ILE A 423 4.73 -15.44 4.01
N GLY A 424 5.41 -14.48 4.65
CA GLY A 424 6.83 -14.59 4.97
C GLY A 424 7.14 -15.78 5.89
N ARG A 425 6.30 -16.04 6.90
CA ARG A 425 6.42 -17.21 7.78
C ARG A 425 6.17 -18.50 7.04
N GLY A 426 5.07 -18.57 6.29
CA GLY A 426 4.71 -19.74 5.48
C GLY A 426 5.80 -20.10 4.48
N PHE A 427 6.37 -19.11 3.79
CA PHE A 427 7.47 -19.32 2.87
C PHE A 427 8.75 -19.79 3.57
N ALA A 428 9.11 -19.21 4.73
CA ALA A 428 10.28 -19.65 5.48
C ALA A 428 10.15 -21.10 6.00
N ASN A 429 8.95 -21.51 6.41
CA ASN A 429 8.68 -22.88 6.80
C ASN A 429 8.74 -23.85 5.62
N LEU A 430 8.22 -23.46 4.46
CA LEU A 430 8.39 -24.24 3.22
C LEU A 430 9.87 -24.42 2.89
N VAL A 431 10.65 -23.34 2.87
CA VAL A 431 12.10 -23.37 2.60
C VAL A 431 12.79 -24.33 3.56
N ARG A 432 12.50 -24.29 4.87
CA ARG A 432 13.13 -25.22 5.82
C ARG A 432 12.78 -26.68 5.61
N ARG A 433 11.56 -26.96 5.14
CA ARG A 433 11.17 -28.34 4.81
C ARG A 433 11.86 -28.84 3.55
N ARG A 434 12.04 -27.98 2.54
CA ARG A 434 12.58 -28.35 1.23
C ARG A 434 14.09 -28.23 1.14
N GLU A 435 14.69 -27.30 1.87
CA GLU A 435 16.09 -26.92 1.85
C GLU A 435 16.60 -26.69 3.30
N PRO A 436 16.73 -27.75 4.11
CA PRO A 436 17.05 -27.63 5.54
C PRO A 436 18.41 -26.98 5.85
N ASP A 437 19.33 -27.00 4.87
CA ASP A 437 20.66 -26.40 5.00
C ASP A 437 20.69 -24.90 4.64
N THR A 438 19.59 -24.36 4.10
CA THR A 438 19.47 -22.95 3.73
C THR A 438 19.39 -22.08 4.99
N THR A 439 20.19 -21.02 5.03
CA THR A 439 20.25 -20.08 6.17
C THR A 439 19.67 -18.70 5.85
N ALA A 440 19.38 -18.41 4.57
CA ALA A 440 18.91 -17.10 4.15
C ALA A 440 17.97 -17.17 2.94
N VAL A 441 17.08 -16.18 2.84
CA VAL A 441 16.19 -15.94 1.69
C VAL A 441 16.58 -14.59 1.07
N VAL A 442 16.69 -14.53 -0.25
CA VAL A 442 16.87 -13.27 -0.98
C VAL A 442 15.51 -12.60 -1.17
N VAL A 443 15.42 -11.31 -0.88
CA VAL A 443 14.19 -10.52 -1.07
C VAL A 443 14.52 -9.30 -1.92
N GLY A 444 13.76 -9.10 -2.99
CA GLY A 444 13.78 -7.89 -3.80
C GLY A 444 12.37 -7.35 -4.02
N ARG A 445 12.26 -6.13 -4.53
CA ARG A 445 10.97 -5.53 -4.89
C ARG A 445 11.08 -4.65 -6.13
N ASP A 446 9.99 -4.53 -6.85
CA ASP A 446 9.84 -3.52 -7.89
C ASP A 446 9.67 -2.11 -7.27
N MET A 447 9.46 -1.13 -8.15
CA MET A 447 9.31 0.29 -7.80
C MET A 447 7.92 0.66 -7.25
N ARG A 448 6.98 -0.29 -7.07
CA ARG A 448 5.64 0.02 -6.55
C ARG A 448 5.72 0.58 -5.13
N PRO A 449 4.99 1.65 -4.81
CA PRO A 449 5.01 2.24 -3.47
C PRO A 449 4.64 1.25 -2.35
N SER A 450 3.70 0.33 -2.63
CA SER A 450 3.27 -0.71 -1.68
C SER A 450 4.36 -1.75 -1.39
N GLY A 451 5.30 -1.99 -2.31
CA GLY A 451 6.34 -3.00 -2.15
C GLY A 451 7.28 -2.72 -0.97
N VAL A 452 7.37 -1.48 -0.49
CA VAL A 452 8.19 -1.12 0.68
C VAL A 452 7.63 -1.73 1.96
N SER A 453 6.36 -1.46 2.30
CA SER A 453 5.77 -1.93 3.57
C SER A 453 5.50 -3.44 3.52
N LEU A 454 5.08 -3.97 2.37
CA LEU A 454 4.93 -5.41 2.16
C LEU A 454 6.28 -6.14 2.29
N GLY A 455 7.36 -5.59 1.71
CA GLY A 455 8.71 -6.17 1.82
C GLY A 455 9.23 -6.20 3.25
N GLU A 456 9.02 -5.13 4.01
CA GLU A 456 9.35 -5.09 5.43
C GLU A 456 8.57 -6.14 6.24
N ALA A 457 7.29 -6.32 5.94
CA ALA A 457 6.45 -7.31 6.60
C ALA A 457 6.82 -8.75 6.25
N LEU A 458 7.04 -9.03 4.97
CA LEU A 458 7.56 -10.31 4.50
C LEU A 458 8.87 -10.68 5.20
N ALA A 459 9.81 -9.72 5.28
CA ALA A 459 11.10 -9.93 5.93
C ALA A 459 10.95 -10.21 7.44
N ARG A 460 10.01 -9.56 8.13
CA ARG A 460 9.69 -9.88 9.54
C ARG A 460 9.17 -11.31 9.67
N GLY A 461 8.29 -11.75 8.79
CA GLY A 461 7.77 -13.12 8.80
C GLY A 461 8.88 -14.15 8.62
N ILE A 462 9.75 -13.95 7.61
CA ILE A 462 10.89 -14.84 7.33
C ILE A 462 11.85 -14.90 8.52
N THR A 463 12.21 -13.74 9.08
CA THR A 463 13.17 -13.66 10.19
C THR A 463 12.59 -14.14 11.51
N ALA A 464 11.28 -14.04 11.74
CA ALA A 464 10.63 -14.62 12.90
C ALA A 464 10.71 -16.15 12.91
N GLU A 465 10.72 -16.77 11.72
CA GLU A 465 10.98 -18.20 11.61
C GLU A 465 12.46 -18.55 11.73
N GLY A 466 13.38 -17.59 11.81
CA GLY A 466 14.82 -17.81 12.05
C GLY A 466 15.64 -18.06 10.79
N LEU A 467 15.13 -17.72 9.60
CA LEU A 467 15.96 -17.56 8.40
C LEU A 467 16.43 -16.11 8.28
N ASN A 468 17.63 -15.90 7.74
CA ASN A 468 18.10 -14.55 7.44
C ASN A 468 17.44 -14.02 6.16
N VAL A 469 17.40 -12.70 5.99
CA VAL A 469 16.97 -12.03 4.76
C VAL A 469 18.15 -11.29 4.14
N VAL A 470 18.39 -11.54 2.86
CA VAL A 470 19.29 -10.76 2.01
C VAL A 470 18.43 -9.83 1.18
N ASP A 471 18.34 -8.58 1.60
CA ASP A 471 17.52 -7.54 0.98
C ASP A 471 18.29 -6.85 -0.16
N LEU A 472 17.81 -7.04 -1.40
CA LEU A 472 18.36 -6.37 -2.59
C LEU A 472 17.80 -4.95 -2.77
N GLY A 473 16.75 -4.58 -2.02
CA GLY A 473 16.03 -3.34 -2.25
C GLY A 473 15.28 -3.36 -3.60
N LEU A 474 15.52 -2.35 -4.43
CA LEU A 474 14.93 -2.26 -5.77
C LEU A 474 15.61 -3.26 -6.71
N ALA A 475 14.85 -4.17 -7.29
CA ALA A 475 15.36 -5.18 -8.22
C ALA A 475 14.31 -5.57 -9.26
N SER A 476 14.74 -5.81 -10.50
CA SER A 476 13.93 -6.50 -11.51
C SER A 476 13.77 -7.98 -11.15
N THR A 477 12.77 -8.64 -11.73
CA THR A 477 12.54 -10.07 -11.48
C THR A 477 13.73 -10.93 -11.93
N ASP A 478 14.34 -10.60 -13.08
CA ASP A 478 15.51 -11.33 -13.58
C ASP A 478 16.78 -11.11 -12.73
N LEU A 479 16.98 -9.92 -12.14
CA LEU A 479 18.02 -9.67 -11.14
C LEU A 479 17.82 -10.52 -9.88
N VAL A 480 16.58 -10.69 -9.40
CA VAL A 480 16.29 -11.54 -8.24
C VAL A 480 16.56 -13.02 -8.55
N TYR A 481 16.21 -13.50 -9.75
CA TYR A 481 16.55 -14.87 -10.16
C TYR A 481 18.06 -15.08 -10.32
N PHE A 482 18.78 -14.11 -10.89
CA PHE A 482 20.24 -14.13 -10.89
C PHE A 482 20.80 -14.20 -9.47
N ALA A 483 20.30 -13.37 -8.54
CA ALA A 483 20.76 -13.39 -7.15
C ALA A 483 20.50 -14.75 -6.47
N SER A 484 19.34 -15.36 -6.72
CA SER A 484 19.02 -16.71 -6.25
C SER A 484 20.03 -17.75 -6.74
N GLY A 485 20.37 -17.69 -8.03
CA GLY A 485 21.38 -18.56 -8.65
C GLY A 485 22.78 -18.31 -8.12
N HIS A 486 23.21 -17.05 -8.13
CA HIS A 486 24.54 -16.60 -7.74
C HIS A 486 24.85 -16.89 -6.27
N LEU A 487 23.86 -16.73 -5.38
CA LEU A 487 24.01 -16.98 -3.95
C LEU A 487 23.60 -18.40 -3.54
N SER A 488 23.07 -19.20 -4.46
CA SER A 488 22.49 -20.53 -4.17
C SER A 488 21.49 -20.46 -3.00
N ALA A 489 20.55 -19.52 -3.08
CA ALA A 489 19.57 -19.24 -2.03
C ALA A 489 18.16 -19.09 -2.63
N PRO A 490 17.09 -19.47 -1.90
CA PRO A 490 15.72 -19.21 -2.35
C PRO A 490 15.48 -17.71 -2.39
N ALA A 491 14.59 -17.27 -3.29
CA ALA A 491 14.34 -15.85 -3.48
C ALA A 491 12.88 -15.52 -3.69
N VAL A 492 12.55 -14.29 -3.30
CA VAL A 492 11.24 -13.68 -3.45
C VAL A 492 11.42 -12.30 -4.08
N VAL A 493 10.62 -12.01 -5.10
CA VAL A 493 10.47 -10.65 -5.64
C VAL A 493 9.03 -10.18 -5.45
N LEU A 494 8.86 -9.03 -4.80
CA LEU A 494 7.58 -8.33 -4.72
C LEU A 494 7.35 -7.51 -5.98
N THR A 495 6.39 -7.94 -6.78
CA THR A 495 6.09 -7.39 -8.09
C THR A 495 4.69 -7.81 -8.54
N ALA A 496 3.92 -6.86 -9.09
CA ALA A 496 2.69 -7.17 -9.81
C ALA A 496 2.91 -7.31 -11.32
N SER A 497 4.17 -7.34 -11.77
CA SER A 497 4.59 -7.31 -13.17
C SER A 497 3.88 -6.16 -13.90
N HIS A 498 3.05 -6.47 -14.89
CA HIS A 498 2.30 -5.51 -15.70
C HIS A 498 0.90 -5.13 -15.17
N ASN A 499 0.46 -5.67 -14.03
CA ASN A 499 -0.85 -5.31 -13.46
C ASN A 499 -0.91 -3.80 -13.11
N PRO A 500 -2.10 -3.18 -13.04
CA PRO A 500 -2.25 -1.78 -12.66
C PRO A 500 -1.59 -1.42 -11.31
N ALA A 501 -1.33 -0.13 -11.08
CA ALA A 501 -0.60 0.38 -9.89
C ALA A 501 -1.18 -0.06 -8.53
N GLY A 502 -2.50 -0.29 -8.45
CA GLY A 502 -3.18 -0.74 -7.24
C GLY A 502 -2.91 -2.21 -6.85
N TYR A 503 -2.28 -2.99 -7.74
CA TYR A 503 -1.89 -4.37 -7.45
C TYR A 503 -0.46 -4.45 -6.91
N ASN A 504 -0.20 -5.48 -6.10
CA ASN A 504 1.13 -6.03 -5.90
C ASN A 504 1.08 -7.55 -6.09
N GLY A 505 2.24 -8.19 -6.05
CA GLY A 505 2.36 -9.62 -6.19
C GLY A 505 3.69 -10.13 -5.65
N MET A 506 3.89 -11.44 -5.72
CA MET A 506 5.10 -12.10 -5.25
C MET A 506 5.41 -13.29 -6.13
N LYS A 507 6.56 -13.23 -6.81
CA LYS A 507 7.15 -14.38 -7.50
C LYS A 507 8.18 -15.02 -6.58
N CYS A 508 8.14 -16.35 -6.48
CA CYS A 508 8.99 -17.11 -5.57
C CYS A 508 9.79 -18.16 -6.32
N CYS A 509 10.98 -18.46 -5.80
CA CYS A 509 11.77 -19.58 -6.25
C CYS A 509 12.52 -20.22 -5.08
N LEU A 510 12.82 -21.50 -5.24
CA LEU A 510 13.78 -22.21 -4.39
C LEU A 510 15.21 -21.88 -4.85
N SER A 511 16.21 -22.39 -4.13
CA SER A 511 17.63 -22.12 -4.44
C SER A 511 17.99 -22.43 -5.88
N GLY A 512 18.81 -21.58 -6.49
CA GLY A 512 19.17 -21.75 -7.90
C GLY A 512 18.07 -21.33 -8.87
N ALA A 513 17.21 -20.38 -8.48
CA ALA A 513 16.03 -19.93 -9.22
C ALA A 513 15.05 -21.06 -9.60
N ALA A 514 15.04 -22.14 -8.80
CA ALA A 514 14.21 -23.31 -9.05
C ALA A 514 12.71 -22.95 -8.96
N PRO A 515 11.88 -23.40 -9.92
CA PRO A 515 10.51 -22.91 -10.08
C PRO A 515 9.62 -23.32 -8.91
N LEU A 516 8.89 -22.34 -8.37
CA LEU A 516 7.84 -22.54 -7.38
C LEU A 516 6.53 -21.96 -7.89
N GLY A 517 5.45 -22.71 -7.76
CA GLY A 517 4.09 -22.36 -8.14
C GLY A 517 3.09 -23.06 -7.22
N TYR A 518 1.80 -22.97 -7.55
CA TYR A 518 0.73 -23.49 -6.70
C TYR A 518 0.86 -24.98 -6.43
N ASP A 519 0.98 -25.79 -7.50
CA ASP A 519 0.94 -27.25 -7.42
C ASP A 519 2.20 -27.87 -6.78
N ASN A 520 3.28 -27.11 -6.60
CA ASN A 520 4.55 -27.62 -6.07
C ASN A 520 5.09 -26.84 -4.85
N GLY A 521 4.27 -25.98 -4.22
CA GLY A 521 4.57 -25.48 -2.87
C GLY A 521 3.84 -24.22 -2.44
N LEU A 522 3.33 -23.36 -3.33
CA LEU A 522 2.57 -22.18 -2.89
C LEU A 522 1.23 -22.56 -2.23
N ASN A 523 0.64 -23.69 -2.57
CA ASN A 523 -0.51 -24.26 -1.86
C ASN A 523 -0.20 -24.58 -0.37
N GLU A 524 1.02 -25.02 -0.06
CA GLU A 524 1.46 -25.24 1.33
C GLU A 524 1.58 -23.92 2.08
N VAL A 525 2.11 -22.89 1.40
CA VAL A 525 2.23 -21.53 1.97
C VAL A 525 0.84 -20.96 2.24
N GLU A 526 -0.10 -21.12 1.32
CA GLU A 526 -1.49 -20.69 1.49
C GLU A 526 -2.14 -21.34 2.71
N VAL A 527 -1.98 -22.65 2.90
CA VAL A 527 -2.51 -23.38 4.07
C VAL A 527 -1.92 -22.83 5.37
N GLU A 528 -0.62 -22.50 5.39
CA GLU A 528 0.00 -21.88 6.57
C GLU A 528 -0.52 -20.47 6.84
N VAL A 529 -0.69 -19.64 5.80
CA VAL A 529 -1.27 -18.30 5.90
C VAL A 529 -2.71 -18.36 6.42
N GLN A 530 -3.53 -19.24 5.87
CA GLN A 530 -4.91 -19.45 6.33
C GLN A 530 -4.95 -19.94 7.79
N ALA A 531 -4.03 -20.80 8.20
CA ALA A 531 -3.94 -21.26 9.58
C ALA A 531 -3.47 -20.17 10.55
N GLU A 532 -2.58 -19.29 10.10
CA GLU A 532 -2.09 -18.16 10.90
C GLU A 532 -3.14 -17.06 11.05
N LEU A 533 -3.84 -16.72 9.96
CA LEU A 533 -4.85 -15.66 9.95
C LEU A 533 -6.24 -16.15 10.42
N GLY A 534 -6.53 -17.45 10.35
CA GLY A 534 -7.84 -18.03 10.63
C GLY A 534 -8.09 -18.57 12.04
N VAL A 535 -7.09 -18.56 12.94
CA VAL A 535 -7.24 -19.09 14.31
C VAL A 535 -7.27 -17.97 15.35
N ALA A 536 -8.46 -17.70 15.90
CA ALA A 536 -8.59 -17.06 17.20
C ALA A 536 -8.05 -18.02 18.28
N THR A 537 -7.12 -17.53 19.10
CA THR A 537 -6.39 -18.24 20.17
C THR A 537 -5.26 -19.17 19.73
N ARG A 538 -4.02 -18.71 19.86
CA ARG A 538 -2.91 -19.60 20.21
C ARG A 538 -2.41 -19.23 21.61
N ASP A 539 -2.88 -20.01 22.58
CA ASP A 539 -2.12 -20.40 23.78
C ASP A 539 -1.03 -21.45 23.43
N ASN A 540 -0.78 -21.71 22.14
CA ASN A 540 0.37 -22.48 21.72
C ASN A 540 1.60 -21.57 21.73
N GLU A 541 2.46 -21.75 22.72
CA GLU A 541 3.86 -21.34 22.66
C GLU A 541 4.46 -21.84 21.34
N MET A 542 4.49 -20.97 20.33
CA MET A 542 5.33 -21.18 19.16
C MET A 542 6.76 -21.27 19.68
N PRO A 543 7.55 -22.30 19.32
CA PRO A 543 8.94 -22.38 19.74
C PRO A 543 9.62 -21.06 19.39
N VAL A 544 10.03 -20.32 20.42
CA VAL A 544 10.75 -19.05 20.26
C VAL A 544 12.10 -19.39 19.64
N ARG A 545 12.17 -19.27 18.32
CA ARG A 545 13.40 -19.43 17.56
C ARG A 545 14.21 -18.14 17.68
N ALA A 546 15.54 -18.27 17.64
CA ALA A 546 16.38 -17.09 17.49
C ALA A 546 16.00 -16.42 16.16
N SER A 547 15.57 -15.16 16.24
CA SER A 547 15.18 -14.41 15.05
C SER A 547 16.36 -14.26 14.11
N GLY A 548 16.12 -14.42 12.80
CA GLY A 548 17.10 -14.18 11.77
C GLY A 548 17.50 -12.71 11.67
N THR A 549 18.48 -12.44 10.82
CA THR A 549 18.97 -11.07 10.56
C THR A 549 18.59 -10.61 9.16
N ILE A 550 18.43 -9.29 8.99
CA ILE A 550 18.26 -8.65 7.69
C ILE A 550 19.59 -7.97 7.34
N ARG A 551 20.13 -8.26 6.16
CA ARG A 551 21.28 -7.54 5.59
C ARG A 551 20.96 -7.05 4.19
N SER A 552 21.41 -5.86 3.84
CA SER A 552 21.30 -5.36 2.47
C SER A 552 22.48 -5.85 1.61
N LEU A 553 22.22 -6.14 0.34
CA LEU A 553 23.24 -6.51 -0.64
C LEU A 553 22.90 -5.93 -2.02
N ASP A 554 23.84 -5.20 -2.61
CA ASP A 554 23.72 -4.75 -4.00
C ASP A 554 24.41 -5.77 -4.93
N LEU A 555 23.69 -6.20 -5.97
CA LEU A 555 24.16 -7.15 -6.98
C LEU A 555 24.00 -6.61 -8.41
N LEU A 556 23.69 -5.32 -8.58
CA LEU A 556 23.38 -4.75 -9.90
C LEU A 556 24.54 -4.88 -10.89
N ASP A 557 25.77 -4.57 -10.45
CA ASP A 557 26.96 -4.69 -11.30
C ASP A 557 27.27 -6.16 -11.66
N ALA A 558 27.18 -7.06 -10.68
CA ALA A 558 27.41 -8.50 -10.89
C ALA A 558 26.38 -9.10 -11.86
N PHE A 559 25.13 -8.64 -11.77
CA PHE A 559 24.07 -8.99 -12.72
C PHE A 559 24.35 -8.44 -14.11
N ALA A 560 24.79 -7.18 -14.20
CA ALA A 560 25.13 -6.58 -15.49
C ALA A 560 26.24 -7.35 -16.21
N ASP A 561 27.28 -7.75 -15.47
CA ASP A 561 28.37 -8.59 -16.00
C ASP A 561 27.88 -9.98 -16.43
N HIS A 562 27.01 -10.60 -15.62
CA HIS A 562 26.39 -11.87 -15.96
C HIS A 562 25.57 -11.78 -17.25
N VAL A 563 24.73 -10.75 -17.40
CA VAL A 563 23.93 -10.53 -18.62
C VAL A 563 24.81 -10.31 -19.85
N ARG A 564 25.88 -9.51 -19.74
CA ARG A 564 26.85 -9.29 -20.84
C ARG A 564 27.57 -10.57 -21.25
N SER A 565 27.76 -11.53 -20.35
CA SER A 565 28.48 -12.78 -20.63
C SER A 565 27.77 -13.70 -21.65
N PHE A 566 26.49 -13.45 -21.96
CA PHE A 566 25.71 -14.23 -22.94
C PHE A 566 26.04 -13.88 -24.40
N VAL A 567 26.75 -12.77 -24.63
CA VAL A 567 27.09 -12.28 -25.98
C VAL A 567 28.59 -12.00 -26.10
N ASP A 568 29.07 -11.98 -27.34
CA ASP A 568 30.41 -11.49 -27.66
C ASP A 568 30.37 -9.97 -27.81
N VAL A 569 30.73 -9.26 -26.74
CA VAL A 569 30.69 -7.80 -26.69
C VAL A 569 31.58 -7.12 -27.72
N ASP A 570 32.64 -7.79 -28.19
CA ASP A 570 33.56 -7.26 -29.20
C ASP A 570 32.94 -7.27 -30.61
N ARG A 571 31.86 -8.03 -30.81
CA ARG A 571 31.11 -8.08 -32.07
C ARG A 571 29.98 -7.06 -32.14
N LEU A 572 29.72 -6.33 -31.06
CA LEU A 572 28.71 -5.29 -31.03
C LEU A 572 29.19 -4.07 -31.83
N ARG A 573 28.36 -3.62 -32.78
CA ARG A 573 28.63 -2.38 -33.53
C ARG A 573 27.87 -1.21 -32.89
N PRO A 574 28.25 0.03 -33.21
CA PRO A 574 27.45 1.17 -32.78
C PRO A 574 26.01 1.11 -33.32
N LEU A 575 25.04 1.11 -32.41
CA LEU A 575 23.60 1.09 -32.71
C LEU A 575 22.89 2.21 -31.96
N ARG A 576 21.87 2.80 -32.58
CA ARG A 576 20.94 3.75 -31.97
C ARG A 576 19.71 3.01 -31.49
N LEU A 577 19.44 3.08 -30.20
CA LEU A 577 18.35 2.34 -29.57
C LEU A 577 17.39 3.33 -28.92
N VAL A 578 16.08 3.05 -29.02
CA VAL A 578 15.08 3.67 -28.15
C VAL A 578 14.64 2.62 -27.15
N VAL A 579 14.71 2.92 -25.86
CA VAL A 579 14.32 1.98 -24.81
C VAL A 579 13.19 2.57 -23.99
N ASP A 580 12.01 1.97 -24.11
CA ASP A 580 10.86 2.24 -23.28
C ASP A 580 10.86 1.35 -22.04
N THR A 581 10.94 1.99 -20.89
CA THR A 581 10.94 1.31 -19.60
C THR A 581 9.62 1.48 -18.86
N ALA A 582 8.67 2.26 -19.39
CA ALA A 582 7.34 2.48 -18.84
C ALA A 582 7.33 2.79 -17.33
N ASN A 583 8.31 3.55 -16.83
CA ASN A 583 8.53 3.82 -15.39
C ASN A 583 8.80 2.57 -14.51
N GLY A 584 9.03 1.43 -15.16
CA GLY A 584 9.32 0.12 -14.62
C GLY A 584 10.77 -0.11 -14.24
N MET A 585 11.06 -1.34 -13.79
CA MET A 585 12.40 -1.75 -13.36
C MET A 585 13.43 -1.74 -14.49
N GLY A 586 13.01 -1.68 -15.76
CA GLY A 586 13.90 -1.42 -16.90
C GLY A 586 14.72 -0.14 -16.72
N GLY A 587 14.17 0.88 -16.05
CA GLY A 587 14.88 2.13 -15.73
C GLY A 587 16.06 1.95 -14.78
N LEU A 588 16.11 0.84 -14.03
CA LEU A 588 17.23 0.47 -13.15
C LEU A 588 18.26 -0.38 -13.90
N VAL A 589 17.80 -1.44 -14.58
CA VAL A 589 18.69 -2.49 -15.09
C VAL A 589 19.24 -2.23 -16.48
N VAL A 590 18.49 -1.56 -17.37
CA VAL A 590 18.97 -1.25 -18.72
C VAL A 590 20.21 -0.36 -18.66
N PRO A 591 20.23 0.77 -17.91
CA PRO A 591 21.43 1.61 -17.84
C PRO A 591 22.64 0.84 -17.32
N ALA A 592 22.45 -0.02 -16.31
CA ALA A 592 23.53 -0.81 -15.72
C ALA A 592 24.13 -1.81 -16.70
N VAL A 593 23.32 -2.51 -17.50
CA VAL A 593 23.78 -3.49 -18.50
C VAL A 593 24.35 -2.83 -19.74
N PHE A 594 23.75 -1.72 -20.19
CA PHE A 594 24.13 -1.07 -21.45
C PHE A 594 25.30 -0.10 -21.25
N ASP A 595 25.66 0.21 -20.00
CA ASP A 595 26.86 0.96 -19.71
C ASP A 595 28.08 0.31 -20.38
N SER A 596 28.94 1.16 -20.95
CA SER A 596 30.16 0.76 -21.67
C SER A 596 29.97 -0.07 -22.94
N LEU A 597 28.74 -0.39 -23.37
CA LEU A 597 28.46 -1.00 -24.67
C LEU A 597 28.40 0.07 -25.77
N PRO A 598 28.64 -0.25 -27.05
CA PRO A 598 28.73 0.74 -28.13
C PRO A 598 27.37 1.35 -28.54
N PHE A 599 26.36 1.38 -27.67
CA PHE A 599 25.02 1.82 -28.01
C PHE A 599 24.79 3.29 -27.67
N THR A 600 24.08 4.00 -28.54
CA THR A 600 23.49 5.30 -28.21
C THR A 600 22.04 5.07 -27.81
N VAL A 601 21.74 5.21 -26.53
CA VAL A 601 20.44 4.84 -25.96
C VAL A 601 19.62 6.09 -25.67
N ASP A 602 18.40 6.10 -26.19
CA ASP A 602 17.39 7.11 -25.96
C ASP A 602 16.28 6.52 -25.09
N HIS A 603 16.24 6.93 -23.82
CA HIS A 603 15.33 6.34 -22.84
C HIS A 603 13.97 7.05 -22.85
N LEU A 604 12.91 6.27 -23.02
CA LEU A 604 11.55 6.66 -22.73
C LEU A 604 11.18 6.22 -21.30
N TYR A 605 10.62 7.18 -20.56
CA TYR A 605 10.08 7.00 -19.22
C TYR A 605 11.00 6.30 -18.19
N PRO A 606 12.31 6.68 -18.07
CA PRO A 606 13.29 5.97 -17.24
C PRO A 606 13.10 6.14 -15.72
N ASP A 607 12.34 7.14 -15.29
CA ASP A 607 12.14 7.39 -13.86
C ASP A 607 11.32 6.26 -13.22
N LEU A 608 11.87 5.61 -12.20
CA LEU A 608 11.20 4.56 -11.45
C LEU A 608 9.96 5.13 -10.71
N ASP A 609 8.76 4.84 -11.24
CA ASP A 609 7.49 5.30 -10.70
C ASP A 609 6.39 4.24 -10.91
N GLY A 610 6.15 3.45 -9.87
CA GLY A 610 5.14 2.38 -9.89
C GLY A 610 3.69 2.86 -9.88
N THR A 611 3.43 4.16 -10.04
CA THR A 611 2.10 4.69 -10.38
C THR A 611 1.82 4.66 -11.89
N PHE A 612 2.84 4.39 -12.71
CA PHE A 612 2.76 4.29 -14.17
C PHE A 612 2.09 5.51 -14.84
N PRO A 613 2.67 6.72 -14.70
CA PRO A 613 2.02 7.97 -15.11
C PRO A 613 1.90 8.18 -16.64
N ASN A 614 2.63 7.41 -17.46
CA ASN A 614 2.66 7.59 -18.91
C ASN A 614 1.73 6.61 -19.63
N HIS A 615 2.03 5.31 -19.55
CA HIS A 615 1.17 4.22 -20.01
C HIS A 615 1.39 2.97 -19.14
N PRO A 616 0.47 1.99 -19.16
CA PRO A 616 0.70 0.71 -18.51
C PRO A 616 1.99 0.05 -19.00
N ALA A 617 2.74 -0.57 -18.08
CA ALA A 617 3.94 -1.34 -18.40
C ALA A 617 3.60 -2.75 -18.92
N ASP A 618 2.73 -2.83 -19.92
CA ASP A 618 2.34 -4.07 -20.62
C ASP A 618 2.61 -3.96 -22.13
N PRO A 619 3.86 -4.15 -22.57
CA PRO A 619 4.27 -3.93 -23.96
C PRO A 619 3.69 -4.93 -24.98
N ILE A 620 2.99 -5.98 -24.55
CA ILE A 620 2.24 -6.85 -25.47
C ILE A 620 1.03 -6.12 -26.09
N GLN A 621 0.50 -5.11 -25.40
CA GLN A 621 -0.62 -4.32 -25.90
C GLN A 621 -0.13 -3.29 -26.92
N PRO A 622 -0.65 -3.30 -28.17
CA PRO A 622 -0.17 -2.40 -29.22
C PRO A 622 -0.24 -0.91 -28.88
N GLU A 623 -1.22 -0.48 -28.09
CA GLU A 623 -1.36 0.90 -27.63
C GLU A 623 -0.19 1.38 -26.77
N ASN A 624 0.44 0.48 -26.00
CA ASN A 624 1.57 0.80 -25.13
C ASN A 624 2.90 0.90 -25.91
N LEU A 625 2.92 0.55 -27.19
CA LEU A 625 4.10 0.67 -28.05
C LEU A 625 4.11 1.97 -28.89
N ARG A 626 3.03 2.76 -28.88
CA ARG A 626 2.85 3.91 -29.78
C ARG A 626 3.93 4.98 -29.60
N ASP A 627 4.34 5.25 -28.37
CA ASP A 627 5.36 6.25 -28.07
C ASP A 627 6.74 5.77 -28.51
N LEU A 628 7.06 4.50 -28.22
CA LEU A 628 8.27 3.84 -28.72
C LEU A 628 8.35 3.89 -30.25
N GLN A 629 7.28 3.48 -30.95
CA GLN A 629 7.18 3.50 -32.40
C GLN A 629 7.42 4.91 -32.97
N THR A 630 6.76 5.91 -32.38
CA THR A 630 6.92 7.32 -32.79
C THR A 630 8.36 7.78 -32.61
N ARG A 631 8.99 7.41 -31.48
CA ARG A 631 10.35 7.83 -31.16
C ARG A 631 11.40 7.13 -32.02
N VAL A 632 11.20 5.85 -32.35
CA VAL A 632 12.06 5.09 -33.28
C VAL A 632 12.12 5.80 -34.63
N LEU A 633 10.96 6.15 -35.22
CA LEU A 633 10.91 6.88 -36.48
C LEU A 633 11.54 8.27 -36.38
N ALA A 634 11.25 8.99 -35.29
CA ALA A 634 11.73 10.36 -35.10
C ALA A 634 13.25 10.47 -34.94
N THR A 635 13.89 9.44 -34.39
CA THR A 635 15.34 9.41 -34.15
C THR A 635 16.12 8.64 -35.20
N GLY A 636 15.43 7.88 -36.05
CA GLY A 636 16.05 6.92 -36.95
C GLY A 636 16.84 5.87 -36.17
N ALA A 637 16.22 5.33 -35.12
CA ALA A 637 16.81 4.26 -34.32
C ALA A 637 16.85 2.95 -35.10
N ASP A 638 17.88 2.14 -34.84
CA ASP A 638 18.07 0.82 -35.45
C ASP A 638 17.14 -0.23 -34.84
N LEU A 639 16.73 -0.02 -33.58
CA LEU A 639 15.82 -0.91 -32.84
C LEU A 639 15.17 -0.16 -31.66
N GLY A 640 13.89 -0.45 -31.42
CA GLY A 640 13.18 -0.11 -30.20
C GLY A 640 13.04 -1.31 -29.26
N LEU A 641 13.22 -1.10 -27.96
CA LEU A 641 13.04 -2.10 -26.90
C LEU A 641 11.97 -1.59 -25.93
N ALA A 642 10.98 -2.41 -25.59
CA ALA A 642 10.00 -2.14 -24.54
C ALA A 642 10.04 -3.22 -23.46
N PHE A 643 10.22 -2.82 -22.21
CA PHE A 643 10.21 -3.71 -21.05
C PHE A 643 8.90 -3.60 -20.28
N ASP A 644 8.47 -4.68 -19.64
CA ASP A 644 7.35 -4.63 -18.72
C ASP A 644 7.77 -4.16 -17.32
N GLY A 645 6.79 -4.05 -16.41
CA GLY A 645 6.97 -3.38 -15.11
C GLY A 645 8.14 -3.90 -14.28
N ASP A 646 8.43 -5.20 -14.32
CA ASP A 646 9.52 -5.85 -13.59
C ASP A 646 10.64 -6.39 -14.48
N ALA A 647 10.63 -6.02 -15.77
CA ALA A 647 11.67 -6.22 -16.77
C ALA A 647 12.10 -7.67 -17.06
N ASP A 648 11.29 -8.67 -16.70
CA ASP A 648 11.53 -10.06 -17.11
C ASP A 648 11.07 -10.34 -18.56
N ARG A 649 10.26 -9.44 -19.14
CA ARG A 649 9.87 -9.48 -20.55
C ARG A 649 10.46 -8.35 -21.37
N VAL A 650 10.71 -8.61 -22.65
CA VAL A 650 11.09 -7.59 -23.65
C VAL A 650 10.31 -7.77 -24.94
N PHE A 651 9.92 -6.65 -25.55
CA PHE A 651 9.28 -6.56 -26.85
C PHE A 651 10.08 -5.63 -27.74
N LEU A 652 10.10 -5.91 -29.04
CA LEU A 652 10.95 -5.20 -29.98
C LEU A 652 10.11 -4.47 -31.03
N VAL A 653 10.64 -3.36 -31.50
CA VAL A 653 10.10 -2.57 -32.60
C VAL A 653 11.24 -2.37 -33.60
N ASP A 654 11.05 -2.78 -34.85
CA ASP A 654 12.07 -2.62 -35.89
C ASP A 654 12.28 -1.15 -36.29
N GLU A 655 13.24 -0.86 -37.15
CA GLU A 655 13.58 0.50 -37.55
C GLU A 655 12.49 1.19 -38.41
N GLN A 656 11.50 0.45 -38.92
CA GLN A 656 10.29 0.99 -39.55
C GLN A 656 9.12 1.13 -38.56
N ALA A 657 9.40 1.02 -37.27
CA ALA A 657 8.42 1.06 -36.19
C ALA A 657 7.35 -0.04 -36.24
N ARG A 658 7.69 -1.21 -36.79
CA ARG A 658 6.81 -2.39 -36.79
C ARG A 658 7.14 -3.27 -35.57
N PRO A 659 6.14 -3.68 -34.78
CA PRO A 659 6.37 -4.61 -33.69
C PRO A 659 6.90 -5.95 -34.20
N VAL A 660 7.91 -6.49 -33.55
CA VAL A 660 8.45 -7.83 -33.81
C VAL A 660 7.78 -8.80 -32.85
N SER A 661 7.16 -9.86 -33.39
CA SER A 661 6.41 -10.80 -32.55
C SER A 661 7.32 -11.58 -31.60
N GLY A 662 6.77 -12.01 -30.45
CA GLY A 662 7.50 -12.87 -29.52
C GLY A 662 7.99 -14.17 -30.15
N SER A 663 7.26 -14.70 -31.13
CA SER A 663 7.66 -15.86 -31.95
C SER A 663 8.89 -15.56 -32.79
N THR A 664 8.91 -14.42 -33.48
CA THR A 664 10.04 -13.98 -34.32
C THR A 664 11.29 -13.77 -33.48
N THR A 665 11.15 -13.13 -32.31
CA THR A 665 12.24 -12.96 -31.35
C THR A 665 12.73 -14.31 -30.82
N THR A 666 11.82 -15.24 -30.50
CA THR A 666 12.18 -16.61 -30.10
C THR A 666 13.00 -17.32 -31.17
N ALA A 667 12.57 -17.27 -32.43
CA ALA A 667 13.31 -17.87 -33.55
C ALA A 667 14.70 -17.24 -33.74
N LEU A 668 14.80 -15.92 -33.61
CA LEU A 668 16.06 -15.19 -33.73
C LEU A 668 17.05 -15.55 -32.61
N VAL A 669 16.60 -15.60 -31.36
CA VAL A 669 17.43 -15.99 -30.21
C VAL A 669 17.81 -17.46 -30.30
N ALA A 670 16.87 -18.35 -30.65
CA ALA A 670 17.13 -19.77 -30.85
C ALA A 670 18.24 -20.02 -31.89
N ARG A 671 18.23 -19.29 -33.01
CA ARG A 671 19.32 -19.32 -34.00
C ARG A 671 20.66 -18.90 -33.41
N GLY A 672 20.68 -17.85 -32.57
CA GLY A 672 21.88 -17.41 -31.87
C GLY A 672 22.45 -18.45 -30.90
N ILE A 673 21.57 -19.20 -30.22
CA ILE A 673 21.93 -20.31 -29.33
C ILE A 673 22.46 -21.50 -30.13
N LEU A 674 21.76 -21.94 -31.18
CA LEU A 674 22.12 -23.13 -31.96
C LEU A 674 23.43 -22.97 -32.74
N ARG A 675 23.79 -21.75 -33.11
CA ARG A 675 25.11 -21.46 -33.68
C ARG A 675 26.26 -21.66 -32.69
N ARG A 676 26.01 -21.47 -31.39
CA ARG A 676 26.99 -21.70 -30.31
C ARG A 676 26.98 -23.14 -29.82
N GLU A 677 25.79 -23.73 -29.74
CA GLU A 677 25.55 -25.09 -29.27
C GLU A 677 24.72 -25.88 -30.31
N PRO A 678 25.37 -26.37 -31.39
CA PRO A 678 24.68 -27.19 -32.38
C PRO A 678 24.04 -28.44 -31.77
N GLY A 679 22.82 -28.76 -32.18
CA GLY A 679 22.06 -29.89 -31.63
C GLY A 679 21.35 -29.62 -30.30
N ALA A 680 21.46 -28.40 -29.74
CA ALA A 680 20.77 -28.05 -28.51
C ALA A 680 19.25 -28.19 -28.62
N THR A 681 18.62 -28.44 -27.47
CA THR A 681 17.16 -28.46 -27.37
C THR A 681 16.63 -27.05 -27.11
N VAL A 682 15.61 -26.66 -27.87
CA VAL A 682 14.88 -25.39 -27.73
C VAL A 682 13.42 -25.67 -27.44
N LEU A 683 12.89 -25.10 -26.36
CA LEU A 683 11.46 -25.16 -26.06
C LEU A 683 10.74 -23.94 -26.61
N TYR A 684 9.47 -24.11 -26.98
CA TYR A 684 8.60 -23.01 -27.37
C TYR A 684 7.18 -23.29 -26.87
N ASN A 685 6.42 -22.25 -26.51
CA ASN A 685 5.03 -22.46 -26.11
C ASN A 685 4.13 -22.72 -27.31
N LEU A 686 3.00 -23.42 -27.10
CA LEU A 686 2.11 -23.88 -28.16
C LEU A 686 1.45 -22.79 -29.02
N ILE A 687 1.52 -21.52 -28.58
CA ILE A 687 0.96 -20.37 -29.29
C ILE A 687 2.01 -19.64 -30.13
N CYS A 688 3.28 -20.06 -30.05
CA CYS A 688 4.32 -19.58 -30.96
C CYS A 688 4.03 -20.02 -32.40
N SER A 689 4.50 -19.20 -33.34
CA SER A 689 4.41 -19.46 -34.77
C SER A 689 5.04 -20.80 -35.15
N LYS A 690 4.53 -21.44 -36.20
CA LYS A 690 5.17 -22.59 -36.86
C LYS A 690 6.59 -22.28 -37.34
N ALA A 691 6.91 -21.02 -37.59
CA ALA A 691 8.26 -20.59 -37.93
C ALA A 691 9.29 -20.95 -36.85
N VAL A 692 8.91 -20.99 -35.55
CA VAL A 692 9.84 -21.29 -34.46
C VAL A 692 10.41 -22.71 -34.56
N PRO A 693 9.60 -23.79 -34.53
CA PRO A 693 10.13 -25.14 -34.66
C PRO A 693 10.84 -25.38 -36.00
N GLU A 694 10.38 -24.77 -37.09
CA GLU A 694 11.04 -24.89 -38.39
C GLU A 694 12.46 -24.32 -38.37
N VAL A 695 12.63 -23.09 -37.86
CA VAL A 695 13.94 -22.44 -37.72
C VAL A 695 14.85 -23.25 -36.80
N VAL A 696 14.32 -23.78 -35.70
CA VAL A 696 15.12 -24.63 -34.80
C VAL A 696 15.63 -25.88 -35.53
N VAL A 697 14.79 -26.56 -36.32
CA VAL A 697 15.19 -27.76 -37.08
C VAL A 697 16.17 -27.41 -38.19
N GLU A 698 15.96 -26.31 -38.91
CA GLU A 698 16.85 -25.83 -39.97
C GLU A 698 18.26 -25.48 -39.47
N GLU A 699 18.35 -24.92 -38.26
CA GLU A 699 19.62 -24.62 -37.58
C GLU A 699 20.22 -25.86 -36.86
N GLY A 700 19.63 -27.05 -37.07
CA GLY A 700 20.14 -28.33 -36.56
C GLY A 700 19.84 -28.62 -35.09
N GLY A 701 18.87 -27.93 -34.50
CA GLY A 701 18.41 -28.12 -33.12
C GLY A 701 17.23 -29.07 -32.97
N ARG A 702 16.85 -29.34 -31.71
CA ARG A 702 15.64 -30.11 -31.36
C ARG A 702 14.57 -29.18 -30.79
N ALA A 703 13.48 -29.01 -31.53
CA ALA A 703 12.34 -28.20 -31.07
C ALA A 703 11.38 -29.03 -30.21
N ILE A 704 10.95 -28.50 -29.06
CA ILE A 704 9.91 -29.13 -28.23
C ILE A 704 8.84 -28.11 -27.89
N ARG A 705 7.59 -28.46 -28.19
CA ARG A 705 6.42 -27.67 -27.85
C ARG A 705 6.02 -27.88 -26.40
N THR A 706 5.67 -26.80 -25.70
CA THR A 706 5.30 -26.80 -24.28
C THR A 706 3.97 -26.06 -24.04
N ARG A 707 3.36 -26.30 -22.87
CA ARG A 707 2.22 -25.51 -22.36
C ARG A 707 2.65 -24.09 -22.02
N VAL A 708 1.71 -23.15 -22.06
CA VAL A 708 1.98 -21.77 -21.59
C VAL A 708 2.19 -21.77 -20.06
N GLY A 709 3.19 -21.02 -19.60
CA GLY A 709 3.38 -20.76 -18.18
C GLY A 709 4.80 -20.95 -17.67
N HIS A 710 5.29 -19.93 -16.96
CA HIS A 710 6.64 -19.81 -16.46
C HIS A 710 7.16 -21.04 -15.66
N THR A 711 6.40 -21.50 -14.67
CA THR A 711 6.80 -22.66 -13.84
C THR A 711 6.93 -23.95 -14.68
N LEU A 712 6.05 -24.14 -15.68
CA LEU A 712 6.03 -25.33 -16.53
C LEU A 712 7.22 -25.36 -17.48
N ILE A 713 7.59 -24.21 -18.06
CA ILE A 713 8.74 -24.09 -18.94
C ILE A 713 10.03 -24.36 -18.18
N LYS A 714 10.22 -23.77 -17.00
CA LYS A 714 11.40 -24.03 -16.16
C LYS A 714 11.58 -25.52 -15.84
N GLN A 715 10.48 -26.21 -15.50
CA GLN A 715 10.48 -27.66 -15.27
C GLN A 715 10.85 -28.44 -16.54
N ALA A 716 10.25 -28.09 -17.67
CA ALA A 716 10.54 -28.73 -18.95
C ALA A 716 12.00 -28.50 -19.40
N MET A 717 12.57 -27.31 -19.16
CA MET A 717 13.98 -27.04 -19.46
C MET A 717 14.90 -27.93 -18.62
N ALA A 718 14.55 -28.16 -17.36
CA ALA A 718 15.31 -29.05 -16.49
C ALA A 718 15.23 -30.51 -16.95
N SER A 719 14.04 -31.02 -17.29
CA SER A 719 13.86 -32.41 -17.72
C SER A 719 14.45 -32.71 -19.10
N GLU A 720 14.36 -31.76 -20.02
CA GLU A 720 14.80 -31.92 -21.42
C GLU A 720 16.25 -31.48 -21.65
N GLY A 721 16.89 -30.89 -20.63
CA GLY A 721 18.22 -30.28 -20.78
C GLY A 721 18.24 -29.15 -21.81
N ALA A 722 17.12 -28.41 -21.96
CA ALA A 722 16.98 -27.39 -22.98
C ALA A 722 17.91 -26.20 -22.72
N ALA A 723 18.60 -25.75 -23.76
CA ALA A 723 19.49 -24.58 -23.69
C ALA A 723 18.70 -23.27 -23.62
N PHE A 724 17.56 -23.22 -24.31
CA PHE A 724 16.73 -22.04 -24.45
C PHE A 724 15.24 -22.41 -24.48
N ALA A 725 14.40 -21.53 -23.96
CA ALA A 725 12.96 -21.56 -24.17
C ALA A 725 12.43 -20.15 -24.47
N GLY A 726 11.46 -20.03 -25.37
CA GLY A 726 10.80 -18.76 -25.66
C GLY A 726 9.28 -18.87 -25.68
N GLU A 727 8.61 -17.85 -25.15
CA GLU A 727 7.17 -17.70 -25.19
C GLU A 727 6.76 -16.54 -26.08
N HIS A 728 5.62 -16.68 -26.75
CA HIS A 728 5.02 -15.58 -27.51
C HIS A 728 4.77 -14.32 -26.67
N SER A 729 4.57 -14.49 -25.36
CA SER A 729 4.31 -13.41 -24.39
C SER A 729 5.55 -12.61 -23.99
N GLY A 730 6.73 -12.87 -24.57
CA GLY A 730 7.95 -12.10 -24.31
C GLY A 730 8.84 -12.61 -23.18
N HIS A 731 8.55 -13.79 -22.62
CA HIS A 731 9.46 -14.49 -21.68
C HIS A 731 10.48 -15.34 -22.45
N TYR A 732 11.76 -15.19 -22.09
CA TYR A 732 12.89 -15.84 -22.75
C TYR A 732 13.84 -16.44 -21.71
N TYR A 733 13.91 -17.77 -21.64
CA TYR A 733 14.57 -18.52 -20.58
C TYR A 733 15.89 -19.12 -21.07
N PHE A 734 16.93 -19.05 -20.25
CA PHE A 734 18.27 -19.52 -20.61
C PHE A 734 18.78 -20.52 -19.58
N ARG A 735 19.26 -21.69 -20.03
CA ARG A 735 19.83 -22.72 -19.15
C ARG A 735 20.89 -22.15 -18.22
N ASP A 736 21.80 -21.36 -18.78
CA ASP A 736 22.96 -20.82 -18.09
C ASP A 736 22.61 -19.57 -17.26
N ASN A 737 21.38 -19.05 -17.40
CA ASN A 737 20.77 -18.11 -16.45
C ASN A 737 19.92 -18.86 -15.42
N PHE A 738 20.39 -20.01 -14.93
CA PHE A 738 19.67 -20.84 -13.96
C PHE A 738 18.28 -21.29 -14.43
N ARG A 739 18.08 -21.40 -15.76
CA ARG A 739 16.77 -21.63 -16.40
C ARG A 739 15.75 -20.51 -16.13
N ALA A 740 16.19 -19.36 -15.66
CA ALA A 740 15.35 -18.17 -15.49
C ALA A 740 15.25 -17.37 -16.77
N ASP A 741 14.12 -16.68 -16.89
CA ASP A 741 13.85 -15.71 -17.91
C ASP A 741 14.61 -14.40 -17.68
N SER A 742 14.99 -13.75 -18.77
CA SER A 742 15.52 -12.38 -18.76
C SER A 742 15.25 -11.71 -20.11
N GLY A 743 14.49 -10.61 -20.07
CA GLY A 743 14.30 -9.75 -21.22
C GLY A 743 15.61 -9.10 -21.68
N LEU A 744 16.51 -8.77 -20.75
CA LEU A 744 17.81 -8.16 -21.06
C LEU A 744 18.76 -9.09 -21.81
N ILE A 745 18.85 -10.36 -21.40
CA ILE A 745 19.68 -11.34 -22.11
C ILE A 745 19.15 -11.53 -23.55
N ALA A 746 17.83 -11.68 -23.71
CA ALA A 746 17.22 -11.79 -25.02
C ALA A 746 17.49 -10.55 -25.90
N ALA A 747 17.35 -9.35 -25.33
CA ALA A 747 17.66 -8.10 -26.01
C ALA A 747 19.11 -8.03 -26.48
N LEU A 748 20.09 -8.36 -25.63
CA LEU A 748 21.50 -8.38 -26.03
C LEU A 748 21.78 -9.41 -27.12
N MET A 749 21.20 -10.61 -27.05
CA MET A 749 21.38 -11.62 -28.10
C MET A 749 20.81 -11.16 -29.46
N VAL A 750 19.70 -10.41 -29.45
CA VAL A 750 19.16 -9.78 -30.66
C VAL A 750 20.07 -8.67 -31.17
N LEU A 751 20.60 -7.82 -30.29
CA LEU A 751 21.52 -6.74 -30.64
C LEU A 751 22.84 -7.26 -31.20
N GLU A 752 23.34 -8.38 -30.68
CA GLU A 752 24.48 -9.08 -31.26
C GLU A 752 24.16 -9.59 -32.66
N ALA A 753 23.00 -10.26 -32.84
CA ALA A 753 22.57 -10.75 -34.15
C ALA A 753 22.43 -9.61 -35.18
N LEU A 754 21.92 -8.44 -34.75
CA LEU A 754 21.83 -7.23 -35.56
C LEU A 754 23.18 -6.57 -35.83
N SER A 755 24.14 -6.70 -34.90
CA SER A 755 25.49 -6.15 -35.06
C SER A 755 26.32 -6.92 -36.09
N VAL A 756 26.09 -8.22 -36.21
CA VAL A 756 26.82 -9.11 -37.14
C VAL A 756 26.12 -9.24 -38.49
N HIS A 757 24.92 -8.69 -38.65
CA HIS A 757 24.15 -8.69 -39.88
C HIS A 757 24.47 -7.45 -40.73
N ASP A 758 24.73 -7.66 -42.02
CA ASP A 758 24.92 -6.59 -42.99
C ASP A 758 23.55 -6.11 -43.51
N GLY A 759 22.85 -5.33 -42.68
CA GLY A 759 21.51 -4.86 -42.97
C GLY A 759 20.83 -4.24 -41.77
N ARG A 760 19.52 -4.04 -41.90
CA ARG A 760 18.65 -3.50 -40.85
C ARG A 760 17.89 -4.60 -40.12
N MET A 761 17.16 -4.25 -39.05
CA MET A 761 16.40 -5.25 -38.29
C MET A 761 15.33 -5.90 -39.16
N SER A 762 14.62 -5.15 -40.02
CA SER A 762 13.64 -5.75 -40.92
C SER A 762 14.21 -6.82 -41.85
N ASP A 763 15.44 -6.63 -42.32
CA ASP A 763 16.11 -7.59 -43.22
C ASP A 763 16.52 -8.86 -42.46
N LEU A 764 16.95 -8.69 -41.21
CA LEU A 764 17.36 -9.79 -40.33
C LEU A 764 16.21 -10.72 -39.97
N ILE A 765 15.00 -10.16 -39.76
CA ILE A 765 13.82 -10.91 -39.33
C ILE A 765 12.93 -11.38 -40.48
N ALA A 766 13.01 -10.77 -41.67
CA ALA A 766 12.16 -11.16 -42.81
C ALA A 766 12.15 -12.67 -43.13
N PRO A 767 13.27 -13.42 -43.06
CA PRO A 767 13.25 -14.88 -43.28
C PRO A 767 12.53 -15.69 -42.17
N LEU A 768 12.29 -15.07 -41.02
CA LEU A 768 11.61 -15.67 -39.87
C LEU A 768 10.10 -15.36 -39.87
N GLU A 769 9.67 -14.28 -40.54
CA GLU A 769 8.27 -13.87 -40.65
C GLU A 769 7.55 -14.60 -41.81
N ARG A 770 7.39 -15.91 -41.67
CA ARG A 770 6.86 -16.81 -42.72
C ARG A 770 5.33 -16.83 -42.81
N TYR A 771 4.65 -16.46 -41.74
CA TYR A 771 3.21 -16.62 -41.58
C TYR A 771 2.55 -15.33 -41.08
N ALA A 772 1.26 -15.18 -41.35
CA ALA A 772 0.43 -14.15 -40.76
C ALA A 772 -0.32 -14.72 -39.55
N ALA A 773 -0.27 -14.00 -38.43
CA ALA A 773 -0.99 -14.35 -37.22
C ALA A 773 -2.12 -13.34 -36.93
N SER A 774 -3.20 -13.81 -36.33
CA SER A 774 -4.34 -12.98 -35.90
C SER A 774 -4.03 -12.11 -34.68
N GLY A 775 -2.91 -12.39 -33.99
CA GLY A 775 -2.77 -12.03 -32.58
C GLY A 775 -3.70 -12.86 -31.70
N GLU A 776 -3.77 -12.51 -30.43
CA GLU A 776 -4.66 -13.16 -29.47
C GLU A 776 -6.02 -12.47 -29.44
N LEU A 777 -7.08 -13.21 -29.76
CA LEU A 777 -8.44 -12.72 -29.78
C LEU A 777 -9.20 -13.31 -28.60
N ASN A 778 -9.72 -12.42 -27.73
CA ASN A 778 -10.55 -12.83 -26.60
C ASN A 778 -12.02 -12.92 -27.02
N ALA A 779 -12.71 -13.94 -26.54
CA ALA A 779 -14.15 -14.12 -26.70
C ALA A 779 -14.79 -14.51 -25.38
N GLU A 780 -15.75 -13.73 -24.91
CA GLU A 780 -16.58 -14.07 -23.77
C GLU A 780 -17.53 -15.21 -24.15
N VAL A 781 -17.56 -16.26 -23.33
CA VAL A 781 -18.42 -17.43 -23.54
C VAL A 781 -18.93 -17.94 -22.21
N ASP A 782 -20.16 -18.46 -22.20
CA ASP A 782 -20.77 -19.00 -20.98
C ASP A 782 -20.03 -20.24 -20.43
N ASP A 783 -19.51 -21.08 -21.33
CA ASP A 783 -18.86 -22.34 -20.99
C ASP A 783 -17.77 -22.68 -22.02
N SER A 784 -16.53 -22.32 -21.68
CA SER A 784 -15.36 -22.55 -22.53
C SER A 784 -15.19 -24.01 -22.93
N SER A 785 -15.51 -24.96 -22.03
CA SER A 785 -15.36 -26.40 -22.29
C SER A 785 -16.36 -26.87 -23.34
N LYS A 786 -17.63 -26.46 -23.23
CA LYS A 786 -18.65 -26.79 -24.24
C LYS A 786 -18.33 -26.20 -25.60
N VAL A 787 -17.84 -24.96 -25.64
CA VAL A 787 -17.44 -24.32 -26.90
C VAL A 787 -16.28 -25.07 -27.55
N ILE A 788 -15.24 -25.41 -26.77
CA ILE A 788 -14.09 -26.19 -27.26
C ILE A 788 -14.54 -27.53 -27.85
N GLU A 789 -15.43 -28.27 -27.16
CA GLU A 789 -15.92 -29.55 -27.68
C GLU A 789 -16.80 -29.39 -28.92
N ARG A 790 -17.60 -28.32 -29.01
CA ARG A 790 -18.36 -28.00 -30.22
C ARG A 790 -17.45 -27.73 -31.41
N VAL A 791 -16.38 -26.95 -31.21
CA VAL A 791 -15.40 -26.62 -32.26
C VAL A 791 -14.63 -27.87 -32.68
N ALA A 792 -14.14 -28.67 -31.73
CA ALA A 792 -13.45 -29.93 -32.00
C ALA A 792 -14.32 -30.92 -32.79
N GLY A 793 -15.59 -31.08 -32.38
CA GLY A 793 -16.55 -31.93 -33.05
C GLY A 793 -17.00 -31.41 -34.43
N HIS A 794 -16.94 -30.11 -34.67
CA HIS A 794 -17.14 -29.55 -36.01
C HIS A 794 -16.00 -29.97 -36.93
N PHE A 795 -14.75 -29.63 -36.57
CA PHE A 795 -13.59 -29.91 -37.41
C PHE A 795 -13.29 -31.40 -37.55
N GLY A 796 -13.58 -32.21 -36.53
CA GLY A 796 -13.46 -33.68 -36.63
C GLY A 796 -14.41 -34.30 -37.67
N ARG A 797 -15.49 -33.61 -38.06
CA ARG A 797 -16.41 -34.05 -39.12
C ARG A 797 -16.07 -33.45 -40.49
N VAL A 798 -15.72 -32.17 -40.54
CA VAL A 798 -15.52 -31.46 -41.83
C VAL A 798 -14.09 -31.53 -42.35
N ALA A 799 -13.12 -31.88 -41.50
CA ALA A 799 -11.70 -32.01 -41.83
C ALA A 799 -11.04 -33.11 -40.96
N PRO A 800 -11.42 -34.39 -41.15
CA PRO A 800 -10.92 -35.51 -40.33
C PRO A 800 -9.41 -35.74 -40.45
N GLU A 801 -8.77 -35.22 -41.48
CA GLU A 801 -7.32 -35.26 -41.71
C GLU A 801 -6.54 -34.23 -40.89
N ALA A 802 -7.20 -33.20 -40.35
CA ALA A 802 -6.56 -32.18 -39.54
C ALA A 802 -6.12 -32.76 -38.18
N VAL A 803 -4.89 -32.44 -37.77
CA VAL A 803 -4.35 -32.94 -36.50
C VAL A 803 -4.93 -32.12 -35.36
N GLN A 804 -5.70 -32.78 -34.48
CA GLN A 804 -6.19 -32.16 -33.25
C GLN A 804 -5.30 -32.54 -32.06
N ASP A 805 -4.97 -31.54 -31.26
CA ASP A 805 -4.17 -31.68 -30.03
C ASP A 805 -4.86 -30.99 -28.85
N ARG A 806 -4.70 -31.59 -27.66
CA ARG A 806 -5.36 -31.17 -26.40
C ARG A 806 -4.35 -30.80 -25.31
N LEU A 807 -3.13 -30.44 -25.68
CA LEU A 807 -2.06 -30.09 -24.73
C LEU A 807 -2.47 -28.90 -23.84
N ASP A 808 -3.13 -27.90 -24.42
CA ASP A 808 -3.68 -26.72 -23.73
C ASP A 808 -4.87 -26.15 -24.51
N GLY A 809 -6.08 -26.53 -24.11
CA GLY A 809 -7.30 -26.25 -24.87
C GLY A 809 -7.45 -27.16 -26.10
N LEU A 810 -7.72 -26.57 -27.26
CA LEU A 810 -7.80 -27.25 -28.55
C LEU A 810 -6.89 -26.57 -29.55
N THR A 811 -5.91 -27.31 -30.07
CA THR A 811 -5.16 -26.91 -31.26
C THR A 811 -5.61 -27.76 -32.43
N VAL A 812 -5.91 -27.14 -33.58
CA VAL A 812 -6.19 -27.86 -34.83
C VAL A 812 -5.24 -27.37 -35.91
N ASP A 813 -4.46 -28.30 -36.46
CA ASP A 813 -3.46 -28.03 -37.49
C ASP A 813 -3.89 -28.64 -38.83
N PHE A 814 -4.03 -27.79 -39.86
CA PHE A 814 -4.41 -28.15 -41.23
C PHE A 814 -3.21 -28.16 -42.19
N GLY A 815 -1.99 -27.93 -41.70
CA GLY A 815 -0.79 -27.75 -42.50
C GLY A 815 -0.57 -26.29 -42.88
N ASP A 816 -1.37 -25.74 -43.79
CA ASP A 816 -1.26 -24.36 -44.30
C ASP A 816 -1.79 -23.28 -43.32
N TRP A 817 -2.65 -23.68 -42.39
CA TRP A 817 -3.07 -22.85 -41.27
C TRP A 817 -3.32 -23.69 -40.02
N TRP A 818 -3.38 -23.03 -38.87
CA TRP A 818 -3.75 -23.66 -37.61
C TRP A 818 -4.45 -22.67 -36.70
N PHE A 819 -5.12 -23.19 -35.67
CA PHE A 819 -5.61 -22.36 -34.58
C PHE A 819 -5.43 -23.04 -33.22
N ASN A 820 -5.29 -22.23 -32.17
CA ASN A 820 -5.43 -22.65 -30.78
C ASN A 820 -6.60 -21.91 -30.13
N LEU A 821 -7.45 -22.67 -29.43
CA LEU A 821 -8.57 -22.17 -28.66
C LEU A 821 -8.42 -22.66 -27.22
N ARG A 822 -8.10 -21.76 -26.30
CA ARG A 822 -7.80 -22.11 -24.90
C ARG A 822 -8.64 -21.31 -23.90
N PRO A 823 -9.05 -21.92 -22.77
CA PRO A 823 -9.69 -21.18 -21.69
C PRO A 823 -8.67 -20.25 -21.01
N SER A 824 -9.12 -19.05 -20.63
CA SER A 824 -8.33 -18.20 -19.74
C SER A 824 -8.30 -18.80 -18.34
N ASN A 825 -7.13 -18.80 -17.70
CA ASN A 825 -6.98 -19.30 -16.32
C ASN A 825 -7.49 -18.29 -15.27
N THR A 826 -7.72 -17.04 -15.66
CA THR A 826 -8.01 -15.92 -14.75
C THR A 826 -9.33 -15.23 -15.03
N GLU A 827 -9.93 -15.44 -16.20
CA GLU A 827 -11.12 -14.71 -16.68
C GLU A 827 -12.06 -15.69 -17.40
N PRO A 828 -13.39 -15.47 -17.40
CA PRO A 828 -14.37 -16.35 -18.06
C PRO A 828 -14.41 -16.12 -19.58
N LEU A 829 -13.26 -16.27 -20.25
CA LEU A 829 -13.10 -16.04 -21.68
C LEU A 829 -12.30 -17.15 -22.36
N LEU A 830 -12.54 -17.32 -23.66
CA LEU A 830 -11.73 -18.13 -24.57
C LEU A 830 -10.75 -17.24 -25.32
N ARG A 831 -9.51 -17.70 -25.43
CA ARG A 831 -8.44 -17.07 -26.20
C ARG A 831 -8.24 -17.85 -27.50
N LEU A 832 -8.39 -17.16 -28.63
CA LEU A 832 -8.20 -17.69 -29.97
C LEU A 832 -6.94 -17.10 -30.59
N ASN A 833 -6.02 -17.97 -31.03
CA ASN A 833 -4.91 -17.63 -31.89
C ASN A 833 -5.06 -18.38 -33.21
N VAL A 834 -4.91 -17.68 -34.33
CA VAL A 834 -4.93 -18.26 -35.68
C VAL A 834 -3.67 -17.81 -36.40
N GLU A 835 -3.07 -18.73 -37.16
CA GLU A 835 -1.96 -18.42 -38.06
C GLU A 835 -2.16 -19.13 -39.39
N ALA A 836 -1.83 -18.43 -40.48
CA ALA A 836 -1.95 -18.94 -41.83
C ALA A 836 -0.80 -18.42 -42.72
N VAL A 837 -0.69 -18.98 -43.92
CA VAL A 837 0.30 -18.58 -44.95
C VAL A 837 0.29 -17.09 -45.31
N ASP A 838 -0.85 -16.40 -45.18
CA ASP A 838 -0.98 -14.98 -45.48
C ASP A 838 -2.12 -14.32 -44.69
N ARG A 839 -2.17 -12.97 -44.73
CA ARG A 839 -3.12 -12.18 -43.94
C ARG A 839 -4.58 -12.37 -44.37
N GLU A 840 -4.85 -12.55 -45.66
CA GLU A 840 -6.20 -12.73 -46.19
C GLU A 840 -6.76 -14.07 -45.73
N THR A 841 -5.98 -15.13 -45.87
CA THR A 841 -6.28 -16.47 -45.37
C THR A 841 -6.46 -16.43 -43.85
N CYS A 842 -5.56 -15.78 -43.11
CA CYS A 842 -5.68 -15.68 -41.65
C CYS A 842 -7.00 -15.04 -41.21
N ALA A 843 -7.39 -13.92 -41.82
CA ALA A 843 -8.65 -13.24 -41.50
C ALA A 843 -9.87 -14.12 -41.80
N LEU A 844 -9.88 -14.79 -42.96
CA LEU A 844 -10.94 -15.73 -43.33
C LEU A 844 -11.07 -16.88 -42.32
N ARG A 845 -9.94 -17.43 -41.84
CA ARG A 845 -9.93 -18.54 -40.88
C ARG A 845 -10.33 -18.10 -39.48
N VAL A 846 -9.98 -16.88 -39.06
CA VAL A 846 -10.51 -16.28 -37.82
C VAL A 846 -12.03 -16.26 -37.86
N ASP A 847 -12.63 -15.72 -38.92
CA ASP A 847 -14.08 -15.65 -39.06
C ASP A 847 -14.71 -17.06 -39.09
N GLN A 848 -14.08 -18.01 -39.78
CA GLN A 848 -14.54 -19.40 -39.82
C GLN A 848 -14.62 -20.02 -38.42
N VAL A 849 -13.60 -19.84 -37.59
CA VAL A 849 -13.56 -20.41 -36.24
C VAL A 849 -14.52 -19.68 -35.30
N ARG A 850 -14.57 -18.34 -35.36
CA ARG A 850 -15.46 -17.52 -34.53
C ARG A 850 -16.94 -17.77 -34.83
N ASN A 851 -17.33 -18.03 -36.07
CA ASN A 851 -18.71 -18.36 -36.42
C ASN A 851 -19.24 -19.65 -35.78
N LEU A 852 -18.38 -20.45 -35.16
CA LEU A 852 -18.77 -21.64 -34.41
C LEU A 852 -19.20 -21.32 -32.97
N PHE A 853 -18.99 -20.10 -32.46
CA PHE A 853 -19.35 -19.77 -31.08
C PHE A 853 -19.82 -18.36 -30.77
#